data_AF-A0AAV6BAU2-F1
#
_entry.id   AF-A0AAV6BAU2-F1
#
_cell.length_a   1.000
_cell.length_b   1.000
_cell.length_c   1.000
_cell.angle_alpha   90.00
_cell.angle_beta   90.00
_cell.angle_gamma   90.00
#
_symmetry.space_group_name_H-M   'P 1'
#
loop_
_entity.id
_entity.type
_entity.pdbx_description
1 polymer ?
#
loop_
_entity_poly.entity_id
_entity_poly.type
_entity_poly.pdbx_seq_one_letter_code
_entity_poly.pdbx_strand_id
1 'polypeptide(L)'
;MNTMARTKLAFALLGIAALLISGCSGIKGGNTTGGTGGGTGGGTGGGTGGGTGGGTGGSTGPFTIGGNVIGLKGTGLILEDNGDPTTDTPVTGTGTVAFTFKSTVTLNYKVSVKAQPSSPTQNCSVTNGSGVATANVTSVQVTCVPVFTVGGSVSGLGGPGLVLQDNGGDDLPVTNSSNNVSFTFATPLASGATYAVTIKTQPTNPPQTCVVVNGSGTVSSAVNTVQIICPGPTFTIGGTVIGLVNGAGDTLELLNNGGDNTFVTGNNTTFTFPTQVTTNGAYNVGIFVDPTSQPQPCDVFFYTGIATSNISSVLVDCQHNDWTWRSGPNTAAQLGKAVLPPPNPDTNTPGGRDYAAAWTDSIGRHWIFGGFGLELTGKTPPDLPGLMNDLWVFNEGTGGWLPANAPITETSAGIVIKSPPQAPTPCALCTSTGDLTEFQTVDVPSTTGGTPGTGPGGRWGSVTWSDTTGNLWLFGGQGITTNNVSGASIGLLNDIWEWTPGVLDASDPSLKYIGSYIQQGTWTPVANVATANNKGTYGAVGAAGFPGGRWGAGFTTDATGNVWMFGGQGIDSAGNLGLLNDLWKYNITSQTWTWMGPTNSNLGQNNGVYGTLGTALAANAAGPGGRQTPVVWADNLGSIWVFGGLGLDSAGTRNPGPLNGLTAGTVTAEGALLNDLWKFNIATGTWTWVSGGGSAGLANQNGIYGTQLTGASGNVPGSRWSGVGWSDSVGNIWIFGGWGYGSTLAQSTGFLNDVWEYVPALNQWVWWKGSSNVNQNGSYKTPLDPNNYNVPYTNNTPGGRRGMAFWPQDSFDYIWIFGGQGFDSSSTTNFYLNDFWTYLGYPKYPNQ
;
A
#
# COMPACT_ATOMS: atom_id res chain seq x y z
N MET A 1 -18.56 -36.16 16.34
CA MET A 1 -19.55 -35.88 17.40
C MET A 1 -19.52 -34.37 17.59
N ASN A 2 -20.46 -33.53 17.19
CA ASN A 2 -21.92 -33.58 17.30
C ASN A 2 -22.62 -33.13 16.01
N THR A 3 -23.74 -33.79 15.71
CA THR A 3 -24.67 -33.55 14.60
C THR A 3 -25.94 -32.89 15.11
N MET A 4 -26.34 -31.74 14.56
CA MET A 4 -27.72 -31.22 14.46
C MET A 4 -27.70 -30.03 13.48
N ALA A 5 -28.67 -29.72 12.62
CA ALA A 5 -29.78 -30.42 11.99
C ALA A 5 -30.19 -29.52 10.79
N ARG A 6 -30.38 -30.12 9.61
CA ARG A 6 -30.92 -29.46 8.41
C ARG A 6 -32.45 -29.40 8.51
N THR A 7 -33.06 -28.27 8.14
CA THR A 7 -34.49 -28.26 7.77
C THR A 7 -34.69 -27.45 6.49
N LYS A 8 -35.14 -28.13 5.43
CA LYS A 8 -35.54 -27.59 4.13
C LYS A 8 -36.96 -27.01 4.25
N LEU A 9 -37.25 -25.91 3.54
CA LEU A 9 -38.62 -25.54 3.20
C LEU A 9 -38.70 -25.23 1.69
N ALA A 10 -39.35 -26.12 0.96
CA ALA A 10 -39.86 -25.90 -0.38
C ALA A 10 -41.35 -26.28 -0.33
N PHE A 11 -42.22 -25.35 -0.74
CA PHE A 11 -43.63 -25.65 -1.02
C PHE A 11 -43.96 -25.09 -2.40
N ALA A 12 -44.40 -25.99 -3.28
CA ALA A 12 -45.06 -25.70 -4.53
C ALA A 12 -46.58 -25.75 -4.32
N LEU A 13 -47.33 -24.93 -5.06
CA LEU A 13 -48.72 -25.25 -5.42
C LEU A 13 -49.01 -24.77 -6.84
N LEU A 14 -49.60 -25.67 -7.63
CA LEU A 14 -50.03 -25.55 -9.03
C LEU A 14 -51.51 -25.96 -9.10
N GLY A 15 -52.32 -25.35 -9.99
CA GLY A 15 -53.70 -25.78 -10.33
C GLY A 15 -54.68 -24.62 -10.48
N ILE A 16 -54.95 -24.05 -11.67
CA ILE A 16 -55.80 -24.47 -12.84
C ILE A 16 -57.30 -24.08 -12.72
N ALA A 17 -57.78 -23.27 -13.70
CA ALA A 17 -59.03 -23.37 -14.51
C ALA A 17 -59.50 -21.94 -14.95
N ALA A 18 -59.45 -21.56 -16.24
CA ALA A 18 -60.48 -21.71 -17.31
C ALA A 18 -61.76 -20.84 -17.05
N LEU A 19 -62.44 -20.13 -17.96
CA LEU A 19 -62.70 -20.29 -19.39
C LEU A 19 -63.53 -19.09 -19.96
N LEU A 20 -63.16 -18.58 -21.15
CA LEU A 20 -63.93 -18.10 -22.35
C LEU A 20 -65.03 -16.98 -22.36
N ILE A 21 -64.80 -16.06 -23.33
CA ILE A 21 -65.64 -15.58 -24.48
C ILE A 21 -66.39 -14.23 -24.42
N SER A 22 -66.15 -13.48 -25.53
CA SER A 22 -67.01 -12.56 -26.32
C SER A 22 -66.58 -11.10 -26.22
N GLY A 23 -65.92 -10.48 -27.21
CA GLY A 23 -66.35 -10.26 -28.62
C GLY A 23 -66.69 -8.76 -28.76
N CYS A 24 -66.32 -7.95 -29.76
CA CYS A 24 -65.82 -8.15 -31.12
C CYS A 24 -65.12 -6.86 -31.62
N SER A 25 -64.16 -7.06 -32.53
CA SER A 25 -63.83 -6.32 -33.78
C SER A 25 -63.67 -4.79 -33.74
N GLY A 26 -62.55 -4.18 -34.17
CA GLY A 26 -61.81 -4.37 -35.43
C GLY A 26 -62.08 -3.14 -36.32
N ILE A 27 -61.08 -2.41 -36.83
CA ILE A 27 -60.64 -2.47 -38.24
C ILE A 27 -59.48 -1.47 -38.46
N LYS A 28 -58.47 -1.92 -39.23
CA LYS A 28 -57.40 -1.10 -39.86
C LYS A 28 -57.96 -0.29 -41.04
N GLY A 29 -57.41 0.89 -41.31
CA GLY A 29 -57.55 1.54 -42.61
C GLY A 29 -56.47 2.58 -42.83
N GLY A 30 -55.64 2.38 -43.86
CA GLY A 30 -54.62 3.32 -44.31
C GLY A 30 -55.06 4.16 -45.52
N ASN A 31 -54.43 5.33 -45.61
CA ASN A 31 -53.90 6.05 -46.77
C ASN A 31 -54.77 6.56 -47.96
N THR A 32 -54.41 7.80 -48.33
CA THR A 32 -54.63 8.60 -49.56
C THR A 32 -56.01 9.28 -49.69
N THR A 33 -56.20 10.54 -50.12
CA THR A 33 -55.44 11.47 -51.01
C THR A 33 -56.01 12.91 -50.91
N GLY A 34 -55.16 13.92 -51.18
CA GLY A 34 -55.47 15.18 -51.90
C GLY A 34 -56.24 16.26 -51.13
N GLY A 35 -55.62 17.38 -50.73
CA GLY A 35 -55.35 18.57 -51.56
C GLY A 35 -56.30 19.70 -51.11
N THR A 36 -56.01 20.99 -50.99
CA THR A 36 -54.93 21.89 -51.44
C THR A 36 -55.12 23.25 -50.72
N GLY A 37 -54.02 24.00 -50.54
CA GLY A 37 -53.99 25.47 -50.35
C GLY A 37 -54.08 25.94 -48.90
N GLY A 38 -53.11 26.59 -48.24
CA GLY A 38 -52.00 27.41 -48.74
C GLY A 38 -52.39 28.88 -48.74
N GLY A 39 -51.83 29.70 -47.84
CA GLY A 39 -51.94 31.16 -47.94
C GLY A 39 -51.82 31.94 -46.64
N THR A 40 -50.59 32.37 -46.35
CA THR A 40 -50.14 33.36 -45.36
C THR A 40 -50.61 34.80 -45.63
N GLY A 41 -50.52 35.67 -44.62
CA GLY A 41 -50.12 37.07 -44.81
C GLY A 41 -51.04 38.12 -44.17
N GLY A 42 -50.47 38.98 -43.32
CA GLY A 42 -51.15 40.10 -42.66
C GLY A 42 -51.20 41.40 -43.47
N GLY A 43 -51.63 42.48 -42.82
CA GLY A 43 -51.40 43.87 -43.25
C GLY A 43 -52.66 44.74 -43.48
N THR A 44 -52.90 45.66 -42.54
CA THR A 44 -53.29 47.09 -42.68
C THR A 44 -54.42 47.57 -43.63
N GLY A 45 -55.31 48.41 -43.09
CA GLY A 45 -55.62 49.75 -43.66
C GLY A 45 -56.97 50.00 -44.35
N GLY A 46 -57.85 50.78 -43.67
CA GLY A 46 -58.52 52.01 -44.17
C GLY A 46 -59.57 52.03 -45.30
N GLY A 47 -60.80 52.49 -44.96
CA GLY A 47 -61.77 53.26 -45.79
C GLY A 47 -62.57 52.50 -46.86
N THR A 48 -63.82 52.81 -47.27
CA THR A 48 -64.82 53.89 -47.04
C THR A 48 -66.22 53.44 -47.57
N GLY A 49 -67.30 54.12 -47.10
CA GLY A 49 -68.63 54.26 -47.76
C GLY A 49 -69.70 53.22 -47.36
N GLY A 50 -70.98 53.52 -47.08
CA GLY A 50 -71.80 54.73 -47.10
C GLY A 50 -73.27 54.36 -47.46
N GLY A 51 -74.27 54.83 -46.68
CA GLY A 51 -75.72 54.75 -47.00
C GLY A 51 -76.61 54.31 -45.81
N THR A 52 -77.02 55.19 -44.88
CA THR A 52 -78.21 56.11 -44.83
C THR A 52 -79.55 55.49 -44.39
N GLY A 53 -80.09 56.08 -43.31
CA GLY A 53 -81.46 55.96 -42.77
C GLY A 53 -81.39 55.85 -41.24
N GLY A 54 -81.88 56.73 -40.37
CA GLY A 54 -82.75 57.89 -40.49
C GLY A 54 -83.52 58.02 -39.16
N GLY A 55 -83.05 58.89 -38.25
CA GLY A 55 -83.83 59.52 -37.18
C GLY A 55 -84.09 58.75 -35.88
N THR A 56 -83.45 59.17 -34.78
CA THR A 56 -84.07 59.93 -33.65
C THR A 56 -83.03 60.08 -32.52
N GLY A 57 -83.06 61.22 -31.82
CA GLY A 57 -81.95 61.73 -31.01
C GLY A 57 -81.47 60.82 -29.88
N GLY A 58 -80.17 60.51 -29.90
CA GLY A 58 -79.43 59.96 -28.76
C GLY A 58 -78.57 61.06 -28.14
N SER A 59 -78.74 61.28 -26.84
CA SER A 59 -77.97 62.23 -26.03
C SER A 59 -76.46 62.16 -26.32
N THR A 60 -75.86 63.25 -26.82
CA THR A 60 -74.41 63.45 -26.78
C THR A 60 -74.05 64.06 -25.43
N GLY A 61 -74.24 63.28 -24.37
CA GLY A 61 -73.72 63.61 -23.04
C GLY A 61 -72.34 62.99 -22.86
N PRO A 62 -71.50 63.54 -21.98
CA PRO A 62 -70.40 62.77 -21.46
C PRO A 62 -70.97 61.75 -20.43
N PHE A 63 -70.68 60.46 -20.61
CA PHE A 63 -71.25 59.36 -19.82
C PHE A 63 -70.30 58.88 -18.72
N THR A 64 -70.82 58.56 -17.53
CA THR A 64 -70.01 57.94 -16.47
C THR A 64 -69.76 56.47 -16.76
N ILE A 65 -68.55 56.00 -16.42
CA ILE A 65 -68.19 54.59 -16.46
C ILE A 65 -68.08 54.09 -15.02
N GLY A 66 -68.79 53.02 -14.71
CA GLY A 66 -68.85 52.44 -13.40
C GLY A 66 -69.28 50.97 -13.44
N GLY A 67 -69.30 50.37 -12.27
CA GLY A 67 -69.44 48.94 -12.16
C GLY A 67 -69.35 48.45 -10.72
N ASN A 68 -69.27 47.13 -10.57
CA ASN A 68 -69.10 46.49 -9.28
C ASN A 68 -67.83 45.65 -9.25
N VAL A 69 -67.06 45.79 -8.18
CA VAL A 69 -66.02 44.84 -7.77
C VAL A 69 -66.66 43.80 -6.86
N ILE A 70 -66.48 42.52 -7.17
CA ILE A 70 -67.02 41.38 -6.41
C ILE A 70 -65.84 40.61 -5.81
N GLY A 71 -65.94 40.31 -4.51
CA GLY A 71 -64.96 39.47 -3.81
C GLY A 71 -63.71 40.22 -3.35
N LEU A 72 -63.73 41.56 -3.31
CA LEU A 72 -62.60 42.35 -2.81
C LEU A 72 -62.41 42.11 -1.30
N LYS A 73 -61.26 41.60 -0.91
CA LYS A 73 -60.81 41.43 0.48
C LYS A 73 -59.54 42.21 0.77
N GLY A 74 -58.68 42.36 -0.24
CA GLY A 74 -57.41 43.06 -0.16
C GLY A 74 -57.53 44.56 -0.37
N THR A 75 -56.55 45.30 0.15
CA THR A 75 -56.40 46.74 -0.10
C THR A 75 -55.49 47.01 -1.31
N GLY A 76 -55.61 48.20 -1.90
CA GLY A 76 -54.71 48.65 -2.98
C GLY A 76 -55.19 48.39 -4.41
N LEU A 77 -56.45 47.96 -4.62
CA LEU A 77 -57.02 47.86 -5.96
C LEU A 77 -57.12 49.24 -6.61
N ILE A 78 -56.53 49.37 -7.81
CA ILE A 78 -56.67 50.57 -8.65
C ILE A 78 -57.20 50.13 -10.01
N LEU A 79 -58.31 50.73 -10.43
CA LEU A 79 -58.88 50.57 -11.77
C LEU A 79 -58.51 51.78 -12.62
N GLU A 80 -58.22 51.57 -13.89
CA GLU A 80 -57.93 52.60 -14.88
C GLU A 80 -58.93 52.49 -16.03
N ASP A 81 -59.29 53.61 -16.65
CA ASP A 81 -60.08 53.64 -17.89
C ASP A 81 -59.26 54.28 -19.02
N ASN A 82 -59.23 53.62 -20.17
CA ASN A 82 -58.52 54.07 -21.39
C ASN A 82 -57.02 54.37 -21.18
N GLY A 83 -56.40 53.89 -20.11
CA GLY A 83 -54.99 54.10 -19.78
C GLY A 83 -54.64 55.54 -19.36
N ASP A 84 -55.63 56.35 -18.97
CA ASP A 84 -55.39 57.71 -18.47
C ASP A 84 -55.10 57.70 -16.95
N PRO A 85 -53.83 57.89 -16.52
CA PRO A 85 -53.46 57.83 -15.11
C PRO A 85 -54.10 58.93 -14.26
N THR A 86 -54.62 60.01 -14.86
CA THR A 86 -55.28 61.09 -14.13
C THR A 86 -56.71 60.72 -13.70
N THR A 87 -57.23 59.60 -14.24
CA THR A 87 -58.59 59.11 -13.99
C THR A 87 -58.63 57.82 -13.17
N ASP A 88 -57.47 57.30 -12.78
CA ASP A 88 -57.33 56.13 -11.92
C ASP A 88 -58.25 56.22 -10.70
N THR A 89 -59.00 55.16 -10.46
CA THR A 89 -59.94 55.08 -9.35
C THR A 89 -59.48 54.00 -8.36
N PRO A 90 -58.94 54.40 -7.20
CA PRO A 90 -58.72 53.48 -6.09
C PRO A 90 -60.06 52.95 -5.59
N VAL A 91 -60.17 51.63 -5.47
CA VAL A 91 -61.36 50.99 -4.91
C VAL A 91 -61.08 50.66 -3.45
N THR A 92 -61.87 51.24 -2.54
CA THR A 92 -61.77 51.03 -1.10
C THR A 92 -63.02 50.33 -0.57
N GLY A 93 -62.85 49.36 0.33
CA GLY A 93 -63.93 48.55 0.89
C GLY A 93 -63.66 47.04 0.80
N THR A 94 -64.62 46.22 1.25
CA THR A 94 -64.57 44.75 1.15
C THR A 94 -65.92 44.19 0.70
N GLY A 95 -65.92 42.98 0.12
CA GLY A 95 -67.12 42.31 -0.39
C GLY A 95 -67.48 42.75 -1.81
N THR A 96 -68.70 43.26 -2.00
CA THR A 96 -69.14 43.84 -3.27
C THR A 96 -69.09 45.36 -3.17
N VAL A 97 -68.24 46.00 -3.98
CA VAL A 97 -67.97 47.44 -3.92
C VAL A 97 -68.32 48.06 -5.27
N ALA A 98 -69.25 49.01 -5.30
CA ALA A 98 -69.52 49.79 -6.49
C ALA A 98 -68.41 50.81 -6.73
N PHE A 99 -68.02 51.03 -7.98
CA PHE A 99 -67.09 52.08 -8.38
C PHE A 99 -67.66 52.88 -9.55
N THR A 100 -67.26 54.14 -9.62
CA THR A 100 -67.54 55.03 -10.76
C THR A 100 -66.30 55.88 -11.00
N PHE A 101 -65.80 55.89 -12.23
CA PHE A 101 -64.72 56.76 -12.64
C PHE A 101 -65.16 58.23 -12.54
N LYS A 102 -64.25 59.10 -12.09
CA LYS A 102 -64.54 60.55 -11.95
C LYS A 102 -64.73 61.24 -13.30
N SER A 103 -64.05 60.74 -14.32
CA SER A 103 -64.11 61.28 -15.68
C SER A 103 -65.18 60.58 -16.48
N THR A 104 -65.89 61.37 -17.28
CA THR A 104 -66.92 60.93 -18.21
C THR A 104 -66.34 60.74 -19.61
N VAL A 105 -66.77 59.72 -20.34
CA VAL A 105 -66.32 59.43 -21.71
C VAL A 105 -67.38 59.84 -22.74
N THR A 106 -66.95 60.15 -23.97
CA THR A 106 -67.87 60.56 -25.06
C THR A 106 -68.11 59.47 -26.10
N LEU A 107 -67.25 58.45 -26.18
CA LEU A 107 -67.38 57.35 -27.14
C LEU A 107 -66.92 56.01 -26.55
N ASN A 108 -65.61 55.77 -26.38
CA ASN A 108 -65.10 54.44 -25.99
C ASN A 108 -64.62 54.41 -24.54
N TYR A 109 -64.79 53.24 -23.89
CA TYR A 109 -64.18 52.94 -22.60
C TYR A 109 -63.40 51.62 -22.66
N LYS A 110 -62.36 51.51 -21.83
CA LYS A 110 -61.53 50.31 -21.67
C LYS A 110 -60.97 50.29 -20.24
N VAL A 111 -61.70 49.62 -19.36
CA VAL A 111 -61.36 49.40 -17.96
C VAL A 111 -60.36 48.25 -17.82
N SER A 112 -59.24 48.51 -17.15
CA SER A 112 -58.23 47.53 -16.73
C SER A 112 -57.91 47.64 -15.24
N VAL A 113 -57.31 46.58 -14.69
CA VAL A 113 -56.72 46.62 -13.34
C VAL A 113 -55.31 47.17 -13.46
N LYS A 114 -55.07 48.34 -12.86
CA LYS A 114 -53.75 48.98 -12.82
C LYS A 114 -52.89 48.44 -11.67
N ALA A 115 -53.51 48.21 -10.52
CA ALA A 115 -52.84 47.63 -9.36
C ALA A 115 -53.73 46.57 -8.70
N GLN A 116 -53.16 45.37 -8.49
CA GLN A 116 -53.83 44.28 -7.79
C GLN A 116 -53.84 44.51 -6.28
N PRO A 117 -54.84 43.99 -5.54
CA PRO A 117 -54.83 44.05 -4.08
C PRO A 117 -53.64 43.28 -3.49
N SER A 118 -52.97 43.86 -2.49
CA SER A 118 -51.73 43.31 -1.92
C SER A 118 -51.88 42.73 -0.51
N SER A 119 -52.96 43.03 0.22
CA SER A 119 -53.13 42.59 1.62
C SER A 119 -54.59 42.37 2.01
N PRO A 120 -55.10 41.11 2.00
CA PRO A 120 -54.48 39.91 1.41
C PRO A 120 -54.32 40.02 -0.11
N THR A 121 -53.35 39.29 -0.67
CA THR A 121 -53.11 39.27 -2.12
C THR A 121 -54.30 38.66 -2.86
N GLN A 122 -54.76 39.35 -3.91
CA GLN A 122 -55.82 38.86 -4.77
C GLN A 122 -55.47 39.11 -6.23
N ASN A 123 -56.08 38.33 -7.11
CA ASN A 123 -56.09 38.63 -8.53
C ASN A 123 -57.50 39.04 -8.95
N CYS A 124 -57.63 40.28 -9.37
CA CYS A 124 -58.83 40.89 -9.89
C CYS A 124 -58.80 40.89 -11.42
N SER A 125 -59.90 40.47 -12.04
CA SER A 125 -60.07 40.43 -13.49
C SER A 125 -61.33 41.21 -13.90
N VAL A 126 -61.24 41.93 -15.03
CA VAL A 126 -62.34 42.76 -15.54
C VAL A 126 -63.12 41.99 -16.60
N THR A 127 -64.45 42.01 -16.49
CA THR A 127 -65.41 41.54 -17.49
C THR A 127 -66.33 42.69 -17.87
N ASN A 128 -66.80 42.70 -19.12
CA ASN A 128 -67.51 43.84 -19.73
C ASN A 128 -66.74 45.16 -19.64
N GLY A 129 -65.40 45.07 -19.59
CA GLY A 129 -64.51 46.21 -19.36
C GLY A 129 -64.32 47.13 -20.56
N SER A 130 -64.82 46.80 -21.75
CA SER A 130 -64.64 47.65 -22.95
C SER A 130 -65.92 47.78 -23.78
N GLY A 131 -66.14 48.94 -24.39
CA GLY A 131 -67.28 49.16 -25.28
C GLY A 131 -67.44 50.62 -25.72
N VAL A 132 -68.55 50.91 -26.40
CA VAL A 132 -68.98 52.27 -26.76
C VAL A 132 -70.06 52.73 -25.78
N ALA A 133 -69.83 53.82 -25.07
CA ALA A 133 -70.79 54.42 -24.16
C ALA A 133 -71.84 55.22 -24.95
N THR A 134 -73.08 54.71 -24.97
CA THR A 134 -74.27 55.42 -25.49
C THR A 134 -75.22 55.87 -24.37
N ALA A 135 -74.88 55.52 -23.13
CA ALA A 135 -75.50 55.90 -21.85
C ALA A 135 -74.47 55.69 -20.72
N ASN A 136 -74.78 56.11 -19.47
CA ASN A 136 -73.96 55.79 -18.30
C ASN A 136 -73.77 54.27 -18.16
N VAL A 137 -72.52 53.81 -18.17
CA VAL A 137 -72.17 52.40 -18.09
C VAL A 137 -72.04 52.00 -16.63
N THR A 138 -72.84 51.04 -16.19
CA THR A 138 -72.79 50.48 -14.82
C THR A 138 -72.53 48.97 -14.80
N SER A 139 -72.31 48.39 -15.98
CA SER A 139 -72.23 46.94 -16.20
C SER A 139 -70.82 46.37 -16.13
N VAL A 140 -69.79 47.19 -15.87
CA VAL A 140 -68.42 46.69 -15.71
C VAL A 140 -68.37 45.85 -14.44
N GLN A 141 -67.83 44.64 -14.53
CA GLN A 141 -67.71 43.73 -13.39
C GLN A 141 -66.25 43.36 -13.20
N VAL A 142 -65.74 43.58 -11.99
CA VAL A 142 -64.38 43.20 -11.59
C VAL A 142 -64.48 42.07 -10.56
N THR A 143 -63.97 40.89 -10.87
CA THR A 143 -64.01 39.75 -9.94
C THR A 143 -62.63 39.54 -9.33
N CYS A 144 -62.54 39.62 -8.01
CA CYS A 144 -61.32 39.44 -7.24
C CYS A 144 -61.33 38.11 -6.48
N VAL A 145 -60.32 37.27 -6.71
CA VAL A 145 -60.14 35.99 -6.01
C VAL A 145 -58.83 35.98 -5.21
N PRO A 146 -58.81 35.41 -3.99
CA PRO A 146 -57.56 35.17 -3.28
C PRO A 146 -56.60 34.33 -4.12
N VAL A 147 -55.32 34.65 -4.05
CA VAL A 147 -54.25 33.84 -4.67
C VAL A 147 -53.29 33.36 -3.59
N PHE A 148 -52.68 32.19 -3.81
CA PHE A 148 -51.73 31.59 -2.87
C PHE A 148 -50.52 31.03 -3.62
N THR A 149 -49.38 30.99 -2.94
CA THR A 149 -48.13 30.45 -3.47
C THR A 149 -48.09 28.92 -3.38
N VAL A 150 -47.34 28.31 -4.30
CA VAL A 150 -46.97 26.89 -4.27
C VAL A 150 -45.48 26.77 -4.00
N GLY A 151 -45.10 25.94 -3.05
CA GLY A 151 -43.72 25.77 -2.60
C GLY A 151 -43.52 24.50 -1.79
N GLY A 152 -42.30 24.33 -1.31
CA GLY A 152 -41.87 23.09 -0.69
C GLY A 152 -40.40 23.08 -0.28
N SER A 153 -39.86 21.87 -0.16
CA SER A 153 -38.45 21.64 0.17
C SER A 153 -37.80 20.62 -0.76
N VAL A 154 -36.51 20.80 -1.01
CA VAL A 154 -35.61 19.86 -1.68
C VAL A 154 -34.66 19.30 -0.64
N SER A 155 -34.46 17.97 -0.63
CA SER A 155 -33.51 17.27 0.24
C SER A 155 -32.54 16.41 -0.56
N GLY A 156 -31.26 16.41 -0.19
CA GLY A 156 -30.20 15.58 -0.79
C GLY A 156 -29.63 16.08 -2.13
N LEU A 157 -29.90 17.33 -2.49
CA LEU A 157 -29.38 17.94 -3.72
C LEU A 157 -27.85 18.12 -3.60
N GLY A 158 -27.10 17.39 -4.44
CA GLY A 158 -25.64 17.32 -4.42
C GLY A 158 -24.94 18.18 -5.47
N GLY A 159 -25.70 18.81 -6.38
CA GLY A 159 -25.13 19.63 -7.46
C GLY A 159 -26.16 20.56 -8.13
N PRO A 160 -25.70 21.51 -8.95
CA PRO A 160 -26.56 22.45 -9.67
C PRO A 160 -27.33 21.75 -10.81
N GLY A 161 -28.35 22.45 -11.34
CA GLY A 161 -29.06 22.05 -12.56
C GLY A 161 -30.50 21.55 -12.36
N LEU A 162 -30.96 21.40 -11.12
CA LEU A 162 -32.36 21.08 -10.84
C LEU A 162 -33.29 22.25 -11.25
N VAL A 163 -34.27 21.98 -12.10
CA VAL A 163 -35.34 22.92 -12.46
C VAL A 163 -36.69 22.27 -12.19
N LEU A 164 -37.48 22.91 -11.32
CA LEU A 164 -38.85 22.50 -11.02
C LEU A 164 -39.81 23.25 -11.96
N GLN A 165 -40.97 22.67 -12.23
CA GLN A 165 -41.99 23.30 -13.06
C GLN A 165 -43.37 23.07 -12.48
N ASP A 166 -44.14 24.13 -12.24
CA ASP A 166 -45.56 24.02 -11.92
C ASP A 166 -46.41 24.20 -13.18
N ASN A 167 -47.41 23.33 -13.35
CA ASN A 167 -48.46 23.40 -14.36
C ASN A 167 -47.98 23.60 -15.81
N GLY A 168 -46.76 23.15 -16.14
CA GLY A 168 -46.20 23.22 -17.49
C GLY A 168 -45.64 24.59 -17.91
N GLY A 169 -45.59 25.59 -17.02
CA GLY A 169 -45.23 26.96 -17.40
C GLY A 169 -44.46 27.82 -16.38
N ASP A 170 -44.57 27.54 -15.07
CA ASP A 170 -43.82 28.28 -14.04
C ASP A 170 -42.54 27.53 -13.66
N ASP A 171 -41.45 27.81 -14.38
CA ASP A 171 -40.16 27.15 -14.16
C ASP A 171 -39.37 27.83 -13.03
N LEU A 172 -38.88 27.03 -12.09
CA LEU A 172 -38.07 27.48 -10.96
C LEU A 172 -36.72 26.74 -10.92
N PRO A 173 -35.62 27.41 -11.35
CA PRO A 173 -34.27 26.91 -11.14
C PRO A 173 -33.91 26.90 -9.65
N VAL A 174 -33.48 25.75 -9.12
CA VAL A 174 -33.00 25.63 -7.73
C VAL A 174 -31.50 25.92 -7.73
N THR A 175 -31.11 27.10 -7.24
CA THR A 175 -29.74 27.63 -7.36
C THR A 175 -28.86 27.36 -6.14
N ASN A 176 -29.44 26.98 -5.00
CA ASN A 176 -28.69 26.63 -3.79
C ASN A 176 -28.41 25.12 -3.77
N SER A 177 -27.16 24.72 -3.52
CA SER A 177 -26.70 23.33 -3.43
C SER A 177 -26.54 22.84 -1.99
N SER A 178 -27.24 23.46 -1.03
CA SER A 178 -27.32 22.92 0.34
C SER A 178 -28.18 21.65 0.38
N ASN A 179 -27.81 20.70 1.25
CA ASN A 179 -28.55 19.43 1.41
C ASN A 179 -30.05 19.60 1.67
N ASN A 180 -30.49 20.76 2.15
CA ASN A 180 -31.90 21.13 2.26
C ASN A 180 -32.14 22.55 1.71
N VAL A 181 -33.09 22.70 0.78
CA VAL A 181 -33.43 23.99 0.15
C VAL A 181 -34.94 24.19 0.18
N SER A 182 -35.44 25.31 0.69
CA SER A 182 -36.85 25.69 0.51
C SER A 182 -37.05 26.36 -0.84
N PHE A 183 -38.16 26.08 -1.52
CA PHE A 183 -38.51 26.71 -2.80
C PHE A 183 -39.96 27.21 -2.80
N THR A 184 -40.21 28.26 -3.58
CA THR A 184 -41.55 28.82 -3.82
C THR A 184 -41.61 29.29 -5.27
N PHE A 185 -42.63 28.85 -6.00
CA PHE A 185 -42.90 29.29 -7.38
C PHE A 185 -43.32 30.76 -7.43
N ALA A 186 -42.96 31.44 -8.52
CA ALA A 186 -43.11 32.88 -8.64
C ALA A 186 -44.56 33.30 -8.92
N THR A 187 -45.34 32.45 -9.59
CA THR A 187 -46.72 32.71 -10.01
C THR A 187 -47.71 32.17 -8.96
N PRO A 188 -48.41 33.03 -8.21
CA PRO A 188 -49.44 32.58 -7.29
C PRO A 188 -50.67 32.06 -8.05
N LEU A 189 -51.31 31.02 -7.53
CA LEU A 189 -52.50 30.41 -8.11
C LEU A 189 -53.76 30.86 -7.37
N ALA A 190 -54.86 31.04 -8.10
CA ALA A 190 -56.15 31.39 -7.51
C ALA A 190 -56.68 30.29 -6.58
N SER A 191 -57.39 30.68 -5.53
CA SER A 191 -58.12 29.76 -4.66
C SER A 191 -59.02 28.84 -5.50
N GLY A 192 -58.87 27.52 -5.34
CA GLY A 192 -59.57 26.48 -6.09
C GLY A 192 -58.85 25.99 -7.36
N ALA A 193 -57.76 26.63 -7.79
CA ALA A 193 -56.94 26.16 -8.91
C ALA A 193 -56.12 24.92 -8.53
N THR A 194 -55.76 24.11 -9.53
CA THR A 194 -54.87 22.95 -9.36
C THR A 194 -53.40 23.34 -9.52
N TYR A 195 -52.52 22.70 -8.76
CA TYR A 195 -51.08 22.73 -8.97
C TYR A 195 -50.57 21.34 -9.38
N ALA A 196 -49.49 21.32 -10.17
CA ALA A 196 -48.83 20.12 -10.67
C ALA A 196 -47.33 20.40 -10.84
N VAL A 197 -46.60 20.26 -9.73
CA VAL A 197 -45.15 20.36 -9.64
C VAL A 197 -44.50 19.12 -10.22
N THR A 198 -43.64 19.34 -11.19
CA THR A 198 -42.84 18.34 -11.90
C THR A 198 -41.38 18.76 -11.93
N ILE A 199 -40.49 17.82 -12.27
CA ILE A 199 -39.08 18.11 -12.51
C ILE A 199 -38.90 18.30 -14.01
N LYS A 200 -38.52 19.51 -14.42
CA LYS A 200 -38.22 19.84 -15.81
C LYS A 200 -36.81 19.39 -16.20
N THR A 201 -35.84 19.61 -15.31
CA THR A 201 -34.43 19.25 -15.53
C THR A 201 -33.85 18.63 -14.27
N GLN A 202 -33.21 17.47 -14.40
CA GLN A 202 -32.48 16.80 -13.32
C GLN A 202 -31.07 17.42 -13.14
N PRO A 203 -30.45 17.35 -11.94
CA PRO A 203 -29.07 17.76 -11.73
C PRO A 203 -28.12 16.97 -12.62
N THR A 204 -27.04 17.60 -13.11
CA THR A 204 -26.09 16.97 -14.05
C THR A 204 -24.69 16.76 -13.51
N ASN A 205 -24.30 17.41 -12.41
CA ASN A 205 -22.96 17.27 -11.85
C ASN A 205 -22.93 17.42 -10.32
N PRO A 206 -22.98 16.31 -9.55
CA PRO A 206 -23.15 14.93 -10.01
C PRO A 206 -24.56 14.70 -10.60
N PRO A 207 -24.72 13.78 -11.56
CA PRO A 207 -26.05 13.40 -12.03
C PRO A 207 -26.86 12.77 -10.89
N GLN A 208 -28.05 13.30 -10.63
CA GLN A 208 -28.98 12.75 -9.63
C GLN A 208 -30.37 12.56 -10.26
N THR A 209 -31.11 11.56 -9.77
CA THR A 209 -32.52 11.40 -10.15
C THR A 209 -33.38 11.82 -8.97
N CYS A 210 -33.78 13.09 -8.97
CA CYS A 210 -34.71 13.60 -7.97
C CYS A 210 -36.14 13.10 -8.26
N VAL A 211 -36.96 12.95 -7.22
CA VAL A 211 -38.38 12.58 -7.31
C VAL A 211 -39.25 13.58 -6.58
N VAL A 212 -40.49 13.77 -7.06
CA VAL A 212 -41.48 14.68 -6.45
C VAL A 212 -42.44 13.87 -5.58
N VAL A 213 -42.67 14.34 -4.35
CA VAL A 213 -43.68 13.82 -3.41
C VAL A 213 -44.65 14.96 -3.07
N ASN A 214 -45.95 14.65 -3.02
CA ASN A 214 -47.02 15.64 -2.87
C ASN A 214 -46.99 16.73 -3.95
N GLY A 215 -46.62 16.38 -5.18
CA GLY A 215 -46.44 17.32 -6.28
C GLY A 215 -47.73 17.89 -6.88
N SER A 216 -48.90 17.41 -6.51
CA SER A 216 -50.17 17.86 -7.09
C SER A 216 -51.27 18.03 -6.05
N GLY A 217 -52.23 18.91 -6.36
CA GLY A 217 -53.39 19.15 -5.52
C GLY A 217 -54.17 20.40 -5.91
N THR A 218 -55.10 20.83 -5.06
CA THR A 218 -55.88 22.06 -5.23
C THR A 218 -55.49 23.10 -4.18
N VAL A 219 -55.32 24.35 -4.61
CA VAL A 219 -54.88 25.46 -3.76
C VAL A 219 -56.07 25.99 -2.95
N SER A 220 -56.01 25.86 -1.63
CA SER A 220 -56.98 26.48 -0.69
C SER A 220 -56.32 27.40 0.34
N SER A 221 -55.00 27.31 0.46
CA SER A 221 -54.09 28.15 1.24
C SER A 221 -52.70 28.10 0.59
N ALA A 222 -51.69 28.77 1.16
CA ALA A 222 -50.30 28.60 0.73
C ALA A 222 -49.89 27.12 0.85
N VAL A 223 -49.33 26.56 -0.22
CA VAL A 223 -48.85 25.17 -0.28
C VAL A 223 -47.36 25.18 0.00
N ASN A 224 -46.93 24.48 1.05
CA ASN A 224 -45.52 24.35 1.44
C ASN A 224 -45.11 22.87 1.67
N THR A 225 -45.96 21.94 1.22
CA THR A 225 -45.87 20.50 1.52
C THR A 225 -45.23 19.68 0.40
N VAL A 226 -44.88 20.32 -0.73
CA VAL A 226 -44.21 19.62 -1.84
C VAL A 226 -42.80 19.25 -1.41
N GLN A 227 -42.39 17.99 -1.65
CA GLN A 227 -41.04 17.53 -1.33
C GLN A 227 -40.34 17.04 -2.59
N ILE A 228 -39.09 17.44 -2.77
CA ILE A 228 -38.20 16.94 -3.82
C ILE A 228 -37.08 16.15 -3.15
N ILE A 229 -37.00 14.86 -3.42
CA ILE A 229 -36.00 13.98 -2.82
C ILE A 229 -34.97 13.63 -3.89
N CYS A 230 -33.72 14.05 -3.69
CA CYS A 230 -32.58 13.77 -4.55
C CYS A 230 -31.63 12.80 -3.81
N PRO A 231 -31.59 11.50 -4.13
CA PRO A 231 -30.61 10.59 -3.56
C PRO A 231 -29.18 11.03 -3.90
N GLY A 232 -28.26 10.94 -2.94
CA GLY A 232 -26.84 11.24 -3.18
C GLY A 232 -26.19 10.23 -4.14
N PRO A 233 -25.05 10.58 -4.79
CA PRO A 233 -24.31 9.60 -5.59
C PRO A 233 -23.84 8.44 -4.70
N THR A 234 -23.87 7.25 -5.28
CA THR A 234 -23.40 6.01 -4.67
C THR A 234 -22.15 5.53 -5.38
N PHE A 235 -21.26 4.88 -4.64
CA PHE A 235 -19.95 4.42 -5.10
C PHE A 235 -19.82 2.92 -4.88
N THR A 236 -19.26 2.21 -5.87
CA THR A 236 -18.95 0.78 -5.73
C THR A 236 -17.80 0.58 -4.75
N ILE A 237 -17.89 -0.45 -3.91
CA ILE A 237 -16.76 -0.93 -3.09
C ILE A 237 -16.27 -2.23 -3.70
N GLY A 238 -14.98 -2.34 -3.94
CA GLY A 238 -14.39 -3.49 -4.61
C GLY A 238 -12.87 -3.51 -4.45
N GLY A 239 -12.28 -4.55 -5.03
CA GLY A 239 -10.88 -4.84 -4.81
C GLY A 239 -10.37 -6.00 -5.66
N THR A 240 -9.22 -6.51 -5.28
CA THR A 240 -8.59 -7.69 -5.90
C THR A 240 -8.33 -8.75 -4.84
N VAL A 241 -8.61 -10.02 -5.16
CA VAL A 241 -8.15 -11.18 -4.39
C VAL A 241 -6.94 -11.79 -5.09
N ILE A 242 -5.88 -12.00 -4.34
CA ILE A 242 -4.65 -12.65 -4.78
C ILE A 242 -4.39 -13.87 -3.91
N GLY A 243 -3.72 -14.88 -4.45
CA GLY A 243 -3.30 -16.04 -3.68
C GLY A 243 -4.40 -17.05 -3.34
N LEU A 244 -5.60 -16.95 -3.91
CA LEU A 244 -6.67 -17.90 -3.59
C LEU A 244 -6.42 -19.26 -4.26
N VAL A 245 -6.16 -20.32 -3.48
CA VAL A 245 -6.07 -21.70 -4.02
C VAL A 245 -7.47 -22.26 -4.26
N ASN A 246 -7.81 -22.53 -5.52
CA ASN A 246 -9.08 -23.17 -5.87
C ASN A 246 -9.03 -24.69 -5.59
N GLY A 247 -9.87 -25.18 -4.69
CA GLY A 247 -10.16 -26.61 -4.51
C GLY A 247 -11.64 -26.92 -4.71
N ALA A 248 -12.00 -28.20 -4.59
CA ALA A 248 -13.35 -28.68 -4.81
C ALA A 248 -14.25 -28.34 -3.59
N GLY A 249 -14.94 -27.19 -3.66
CA GLY A 249 -15.90 -26.77 -2.64
C GLY A 249 -15.55 -25.48 -1.88
N ASP A 250 -14.49 -24.77 -2.28
CA ASP A 250 -14.02 -23.59 -1.55
C ASP A 250 -14.82 -22.32 -1.84
N THR A 251 -15.03 -21.57 -0.76
CA THR A 251 -15.68 -20.27 -0.79
C THR A 251 -14.85 -19.29 0.04
N LEU A 252 -14.16 -18.36 -0.62
CA LEU A 252 -13.81 -17.10 0.03
C LEU A 252 -15.04 -16.20 -0.05
N GLU A 253 -15.57 -15.82 1.10
CA GLU A 253 -16.69 -14.88 1.21
C GLU A 253 -16.20 -13.64 1.94
N LEU A 254 -16.32 -12.49 1.28
CA LEU A 254 -16.00 -11.19 1.85
C LEU A 254 -17.29 -10.53 2.30
N LEU A 255 -17.23 -9.71 3.35
CA LEU A 255 -18.33 -8.88 3.81
C LEU A 255 -17.95 -7.41 3.76
N ASN A 256 -18.90 -6.54 3.43
CA ASN A 256 -18.77 -5.10 3.63
C ASN A 256 -19.80 -4.64 4.69
N ASN A 257 -19.34 -3.81 5.63
CA ASN A 257 -20.16 -3.16 6.65
C ASN A 257 -21.07 -4.11 7.47
N GLY A 258 -20.66 -5.37 7.65
CA GLY A 258 -21.40 -6.33 8.47
C GLY A 258 -22.67 -6.92 7.84
N GLY A 259 -22.94 -6.69 6.55
CA GLY A 259 -24.21 -7.14 5.94
C GLY A 259 -24.29 -7.25 4.42
N ASP A 260 -23.22 -6.98 3.67
CA ASP A 260 -23.18 -7.12 2.21
C ASP A 260 -22.07 -8.08 1.80
N ASN A 261 -22.41 -9.35 1.59
CA ASN A 261 -21.43 -10.38 1.32
C ASN A 261 -21.24 -10.62 -0.19
N THR A 262 -20.02 -10.96 -0.59
CA THR A 262 -19.70 -11.35 -1.96
C THR A 262 -18.78 -12.57 -1.98
N PHE A 263 -19.08 -13.51 -2.86
CA PHE A 263 -18.22 -14.68 -3.10
C PHE A 263 -17.15 -14.32 -4.12
N VAL A 264 -15.91 -14.73 -3.85
CA VAL A 264 -14.83 -14.60 -4.82
C VAL A 264 -14.34 -15.99 -5.22
N THR A 265 -14.31 -16.23 -6.53
CA THR A 265 -13.82 -17.48 -7.12
C THR A 265 -12.66 -17.16 -8.06
N GLY A 266 -11.49 -17.73 -7.80
CA GLY A 266 -10.32 -17.60 -8.67
C GLY A 266 -9.22 -16.69 -8.11
N ASN A 267 -7.98 -17.13 -8.34
CA ASN A 267 -6.77 -16.39 -8.02
C ASN A 267 -6.61 -15.17 -8.95
N ASN A 268 -6.15 -14.05 -8.38
CA ASN A 268 -5.82 -12.81 -9.10
C ASN A 268 -7.04 -12.22 -9.84
N THR A 269 -8.20 -12.22 -9.14
CA THR A 269 -9.47 -11.75 -9.69
C THR A 269 -9.97 -10.53 -8.93
N THR A 270 -10.64 -9.62 -9.64
CA THR A 270 -11.29 -8.47 -9.02
C THR A 270 -12.66 -8.83 -8.47
N PHE A 271 -13.03 -8.25 -7.33
CA PHE A 271 -14.37 -8.34 -6.75
C PHE A 271 -15.02 -6.96 -6.64
N THR A 272 -16.34 -6.94 -6.60
CA THR A 272 -17.12 -5.74 -6.30
C THR A 272 -18.32 -6.16 -5.47
N PHE A 273 -18.55 -5.44 -4.39
CA PHE A 273 -19.69 -5.61 -3.52
C PHE A 273 -20.98 -5.16 -4.22
N PRO A 274 -22.10 -5.91 -4.10
CA PRO A 274 -23.37 -5.53 -4.72
C PRO A 274 -23.92 -4.20 -4.21
N THR A 275 -23.75 -3.92 -2.92
CA THR A 275 -24.31 -2.71 -2.28
C THR A 275 -23.32 -1.56 -2.40
N GLN A 276 -23.74 -0.51 -3.11
CA GLN A 276 -22.96 0.72 -3.21
C GLN A 276 -23.08 1.59 -1.95
N VAL A 277 -22.02 2.32 -1.63
CA VAL A 277 -21.97 3.22 -0.46
C VAL A 277 -22.25 4.65 -0.92
N THR A 278 -23.11 5.38 -0.21
CA THR A 278 -23.40 6.79 -0.52
C THR A 278 -22.16 7.67 -0.35
N THR A 279 -22.16 8.84 -0.99
CA THR A 279 -21.09 9.83 -0.81
C THR A 279 -20.84 10.13 0.67
N ASN A 280 -19.56 10.11 1.06
CA ASN A 280 -19.07 10.23 2.43
C ASN A 280 -19.50 9.09 3.38
N GLY A 281 -20.07 8.01 2.86
CA GLY A 281 -20.36 6.81 3.64
C GLY A 281 -19.08 6.03 3.94
N ALA A 282 -19.02 5.43 5.13
CA ALA A 282 -17.92 4.56 5.50
C ALA A 282 -18.07 3.17 4.85
N TYR A 283 -16.94 2.58 4.48
CA TYR A 283 -16.85 1.16 4.15
C TYR A 283 -15.92 0.46 5.13
N ASN A 284 -16.19 -0.82 5.36
CA ASN A 284 -15.40 -1.71 6.20
C ASN A 284 -15.52 -3.13 5.64
N VAL A 285 -14.51 -3.54 4.87
CA VAL A 285 -14.40 -4.86 4.26
C VAL A 285 -13.75 -5.82 5.24
N GLY A 286 -14.31 -7.00 5.38
CA GLY A 286 -13.74 -8.08 6.17
C GLY A 286 -13.91 -9.42 5.46
N ILE A 287 -13.29 -10.44 6.02
CA ILE A 287 -13.52 -11.83 5.61
C ILE A 287 -14.69 -12.37 6.43
N PHE A 288 -15.70 -12.89 5.73
CA PHE A 288 -16.82 -13.59 6.32
C PHE A 288 -16.53 -15.08 6.48
N VAL A 289 -15.97 -15.69 5.42
CA VAL A 289 -15.55 -17.09 5.40
C VAL A 289 -14.21 -17.18 4.68
N ASP A 290 -13.21 -17.70 5.39
CA ASP A 290 -11.92 -18.07 4.81
C ASP A 290 -12.03 -19.31 3.91
N PRO A 291 -11.21 -19.41 2.85
CA PRO A 291 -11.18 -20.57 1.97
C PRO A 291 -10.70 -21.83 2.71
N THR A 292 -11.40 -22.95 2.51
CA THR A 292 -11.12 -24.21 3.21
C THR A 292 -10.01 -25.07 2.60
N SER A 293 -9.66 -24.83 1.33
CA SER A 293 -8.61 -25.52 0.57
C SER A 293 -7.22 -25.19 1.04
N GLN A 294 -7.07 -24.06 1.72
CA GLN A 294 -5.80 -23.56 2.19
C GLN A 294 -5.85 -23.42 3.72
N PRO A 295 -4.86 -23.96 4.44
CA PRO A 295 -4.79 -23.92 5.90
C PRO A 295 -4.53 -22.51 6.49
N GLN A 296 -4.41 -21.48 5.66
CA GLN A 296 -4.13 -20.11 6.05
C GLN A 296 -5.34 -19.21 5.78
N PRO A 297 -5.76 -18.39 6.77
CA PRO A 297 -6.77 -17.37 6.51
C PRO A 297 -6.19 -16.31 5.55
N CYS A 298 -7.07 -15.61 4.84
CA CYS A 298 -6.66 -14.47 4.05
C CYS A 298 -6.48 -13.23 4.94
N ASP A 299 -5.69 -12.26 4.50
CA ASP A 299 -5.58 -10.94 5.12
C ASP A 299 -6.21 -9.86 4.21
N VAL A 300 -6.83 -8.83 4.80
CA VAL A 300 -7.49 -7.74 4.06
C VAL A 300 -6.74 -6.42 4.30
N PHE A 301 -6.45 -5.72 3.21
CA PHE A 301 -5.79 -4.42 3.19
C PHE A 301 -6.69 -3.37 2.54
N PHE A 302 -6.47 -2.10 2.90
CA PHE A 302 -7.27 -0.96 2.42
C PHE A 302 -8.77 -1.15 2.65
N TYR A 303 -9.11 -1.81 3.75
CA TYR A 303 -10.43 -2.36 3.96
C TYR A 303 -11.39 -1.37 4.64
N THR A 304 -10.89 -0.26 5.18
CA THR A 304 -11.73 0.81 5.75
C THR A 304 -11.48 2.16 5.11
N GLY A 305 -12.52 2.97 4.97
CA GLY A 305 -12.38 4.36 4.55
C GLY A 305 -13.71 5.05 4.31
N ILE A 306 -13.65 6.24 3.72
CA ILE A 306 -14.81 7.06 3.35
C ILE A 306 -14.93 7.11 1.83
N ALA A 307 -16.08 6.75 1.28
CA ALA A 307 -16.32 6.70 -0.17
C ALA A 307 -16.58 8.11 -0.72
N THR A 308 -15.61 8.65 -1.46
CA THR A 308 -15.72 9.89 -2.25
C THR A 308 -15.68 9.64 -3.77
N SER A 309 -15.37 8.40 -4.15
CA SER A 309 -15.36 7.86 -5.52
C SER A 309 -15.52 6.32 -5.45
N ASN A 310 -15.59 5.65 -6.60
CA ASN A 310 -15.55 4.19 -6.65
C ASN A 310 -14.26 3.66 -6.03
N ILE A 311 -14.38 2.75 -5.07
CA ILE A 311 -13.26 2.12 -4.38
C ILE A 311 -12.96 0.80 -5.09
N SER A 312 -11.74 0.67 -5.62
CA SER A 312 -11.21 -0.57 -6.20
C SER A 312 -9.88 -0.99 -5.57
N SER A 313 -9.50 -0.31 -4.48
CA SER A 313 -8.19 -0.43 -3.84
C SER A 313 -8.12 -1.52 -2.79
N VAL A 314 -9.25 -2.11 -2.37
CA VAL A 314 -9.25 -3.18 -1.38
C VAL A 314 -8.42 -4.36 -1.91
N LEU A 315 -7.54 -4.90 -1.10
CA LEU A 315 -6.73 -6.06 -1.46
C LEU A 315 -6.99 -7.17 -0.45
N VAL A 316 -7.23 -8.38 -0.93
CA VAL A 316 -7.32 -9.58 -0.10
C VAL A 316 -6.21 -10.51 -0.53
N ASP A 317 -5.28 -10.79 0.39
CA ASP A 317 -4.18 -11.72 0.16
C ASP A 317 -4.46 -13.05 0.84
N CYS A 318 -4.48 -14.11 0.04
CA CYS A 318 -4.76 -15.48 0.46
C CYS A 318 -3.53 -16.39 0.34
N GLN A 319 -2.39 -15.91 -0.20
CA GLN A 319 -1.12 -16.64 -0.23
C GLN A 319 -0.02 -15.74 0.34
N HIS A 320 0.21 -15.88 1.63
CA HIS A 320 1.26 -15.20 2.40
C HIS A 320 2.69 -15.66 2.04
N ASN A 321 3.06 -15.68 0.75
CA ASN A 321 4.41 -15.98 0.23
C ASN A 321 4.99 -14.77 -0.48
N ASP A 322 4.82 -13.59 0.11
CA ASP A 322 4.95 -12.33 -0.60
C ASP A 322 6.06 -11.45 -0.05
N TRP A 323 6.87 -10.94 -0.97
CA TRP A 323 7.83 -9.89 -0.68
C TRP A 323 7.09 -8.56 -0.62
N THR A 324 7.34 -7.80 0.43
CA THR A 324 6.82 -6.46 0.61
C THR A 324 7.97 -5.48 0.62
N TRP A 325 7.91 -4.48 -0.25
CA TRP A 325 8.90 -3.43 -0.29
C TRP A 325 8.64 -2.43 0.85
N ARG A 326 9.66 -2.15 1.67
CA ARG A 326 9.54 -1.31 2.87
C ARG A 326 10.12 0.07 2.65
N SER A 327 11.32 0.16 2.08
CA SER A 327 12.02 1.43 1.87
C SER A 327 13.17 1.30 0.87
N GLY A 328 13.78 2.45 0.55
CA GLY A 328 14.88 2.58 -0.38
C GLY A 328 14.43 3.13 -1.75
N PRO A 329 15.34 3.27 -2.71
CA PRO A 329 15.05 3.58 -4.11
C PRO A 329 14.80 2.29 -4.92
N ASN A 330 14.21 2.41 -6.11
CA ASN A 330 14.13 1.32 -7.10
C ASN A 330 15.37 1.24 -8.02
N THR A 331 16.45 1.95 -7.68
CA THR A 331 17.69 2.04 -8.44
C THR A 331 18.87 1.64 -7.55
N ALA A 332 19.78 0.83 -8.08
CA ALA A 332 21.00 0.40 -7.41
C ALA A 332 22.06 1.51 -7.38
N ALA A 333 23.19 1.20 -6.74
CA ALA A 333 24.38 2.04 -6.67
C ALA A 333 24.16 3.41 -6.01
N GLN A 334 23.28 3.48 -5.01
CA GLN A 334 23.07 4.71 -4.26
C GLN A 334 24.07 4.86 -3.12
N LEU A 335 24.68 6.04 -3.04
CA LEU A 335 25.46 6.48 -1.89
C LEU A 335 24.59 6.56 -0.65
N GLY A 336 25.20 6.37 0.52
CA GLY A 336 24.56 6.65 1.78
C GLY A 336 24.17 8.12 1.89
N LYS A 337 23.12 8.43 2.65
CA LYS A 337 22.67 9.79 2.90
C LYS A 337 22.20 9.88 4.34
N ALA A 338 22.85 10.76 5.11
CA ALA A 338 22.49 11.07 6.48
C ALA A 338 22.23 12.57 6.60
N VAL A 339 20.99 12.95 6.88
CA VAL A 339 20.55 14.34 7.12
C VAL A 339 19.97 14.43 8.53
N LEU A 340 20.38 15.46 9.28
CA LEU A 340 19.90 15.75 10.62
C LEU A 340 19.40 17.20 10.74
N PRO A 341 18.24 17.45 11.37
CA PRO A 341 17.27 16.46 11.80
C PRO A 341 16.71 15.74 10.57
N PRO A 342 16.22 14.50 10.70
CA PRO A 342 15.66 13.78 9.55
C PRO A 342 14.54 14.62 8.92
N PRO A 343 14.51 14.79 7.59
CA PRO A 343 13.39 15.45 6.93
C PRO A 343 12.11 14.63 7.11
N ASN A 344 10.94 15.28 7.02
CA ASN A 344 9.66 14.57 6.89
C ASN A 344 9.16 14.72 5.44
N PRO A 345 9.02 13.63 4.66
CA PRO A 345 9.33 12.23 4.98
C PRO A 345 10.83 11.94 5.03
N ASP A 346 11.23 10.92 5.79
CA ASP A 346 12.64 10.57 5.99
C ASP A 346 13.25 10.01 4.69
N THR A 347 14.36 10.60 4.24
CA THR A 347 15.08 10.23 3.02
C THR A 347 16.49 9.70 3.28
N ASN A 348 16.80 9.44 4.54
CA ASN A 348 18.06 8.85 4.93
C ASN A 348 18.17 7.41 4.40
N THR A 349 19.38 7.04 4.02
CA THR A 349 19.68 5.70 3.52
C THR A 349 21.10 5.32 3.95
N PRO A 350 21.30 4.08 4.42
CA PRO A 350 22.64 3.55 4.63
C PRO A 350 23.44 3.45 3.32
N GLY A 351 22.81 3.51 2.16
CA GLY A 351 23.49 3.33 0.88
C GLY A 351 23.71 1.85 0.57
N GLY A 352 24.13 1.59 -0.67
CA GLY A 352 24.24 0.23 -1.19
C GLY A 352 25.37 -0.53 -0.52
N ARG A 353 25.09 -1.69 0.09
CA ARG A 353 26.11 -2.50 0.77
C ARG A 353 25.77 -3.99 0.82
N ASP A 354 26.79 -4.83 0.95
CA ASP A 354 26.66 -6.26 1.26
C ASP A 354 27.43 -6.64 2.54
N TYR A 355 27.09 -7.81 3.09
CA TYR A 355 27.65 -8.43 4.28
C TYR A 355 27.71 -7.52 5.52
N ALA A 356 26.72 -6.63 5.66
CA ALA A 356 26.51 -5.84 6.86
C ALA A 356 25.98 -6.73 7.99
N ALA A 357 26.43 -6.46 9.21
CA ALA A 357 25.89 -7.04 10.43
C ALA A 357 24.46 -6.53 10.64
N ALA A 358 23.54 -7.40 11.06
CA ALA A 358 22.13 -7.08 11.25
C ALA A 358 21.58 -7.72 12.53
N TRP A 359 20.74 -6.98 13.27
CA TRP A 359 20.10 -7.47 14.49
C TRP A 359 18.85 -6.66 14.87
N THR A 360 18.00 -7.27 15.69
CA THR A 360 16.81 -6.63 16.29
C THR A 360 17.09 -6.32 17.76
N ASP A 361 16.75 -5.11 18.19
CA ASP A 361 16.84 -4.71 19.61
C ASP A 361 15.59 -5.10 20.42
N SER A 362 15.61 -4.86 21.74
CA SER A 362 14.55 -5.29 22.66
C SER A 362 13.19 -4.65 22.43
N ILE A 363 13.12 -3.58 21.63
CA ILE A 363 11.86 -2.93 21.28
C ILE A 363 11.47 -3.15 19.80
N GLY A 364 12.13 -4.09 19.13
CA GLY A 364 11.78 -4.53 17.78
C GLY A 364 12.38 -3.70 16.64
N ARG A 365 13.34 -2.81 16.90
CA ARG A 365 13.95 -2.03 15.80
C ARG A 365 15.03 -2.81 15.09
N HIS A 366 15.14 -2.57 13.79
CA HIS A 366 16.08 -3.23 12.90
C HIS A 366 17.35 -2.40 12.72
N TRP A 367 18.51 -2.98 13.04
CA TRP A 367 19.79 -2.31 13.02
C TRP A 367 20.76 -2.91 12.03
N ILE A 368 21.61 -2.07 11.43
CA ILE A 368 22.76 -2.53 10.65
C ILE A 368 24.06 -1.85 11.06
N PHE A 369 25.14 -2.61 10.99
CA PHE A 369 26.51 -2.12 11.19
C PHE A 369 27.44 -2.60 10.08
N GLY A 370 28.25 -1.67 9.57
CA GLY A 370 29.35 -1.98 8.64
C GLY A 370 28.87 -2.57 7.30
N GLY A 371 29.66 -3.51 6.78
CA GLY A 371 29.52 -4.07 5.43
C GLY A 371 30.53 -3.49 4.44
N PHE A 372 30.39 -3.88 3.17
CA PHE A 372 31.19 -3.36 2.06
C PHE A 372 30.28 -2.74 1.01
N GLY A 373 30.62 -1.54 0.52
CA GLY A 373 29.76 -0.86 -0.46
C GLY A 373 29.97 0.65 -0.55
N LEU A 374 28.91 1.35 -0.92
CA LEU A 374 28.90 2.78 -1.22
C LEU A 374 28.61 3.63 0.03
N GLU A 375 29.63 4.37 0.48
CA GLU A 375 29.58 5.23 1.66
C GLU A 375 28.69 6.49 1.47
N LEU A 376 28.67 7.35 2.49
CA LEU A 376 27.87 8.58 2.55
C LEU A 376 28.25 9.62 1.47
N THR A 377 27.22 10.31 0.94
CA THR A 377 27.31 11.37 -0.07
C THR A 377 28.14 12.56 0.43
N GLY A 378 29.07 13.07 -0.40
CA GLY A 378 29.90 14.25 -0.08
C GLY A 378 31.41 14.06 -0.28
N LYS A 379 31.85 12.84 -0.61
CA LYS A 379 33.22 12.56 -1.05
C LYS A 379 33.43 12.99 -2.51
N THR A 380 34.69 13.21 -2.89
CA THR A 380 35.04 13.66 -4.24
C THR A 380 34.98 12.47 -5.20
N PRO A 381 34.09 12.48 -6.22
CA PRO A 381 33.98 11.36 -7.15
C PRO A 381 35.29 11.06 -7.90
N PRO A 382 35.55 9.80 -8.28
CA PRO A 382 34.65 8.64 -8.13
C PRO A 382 34.73 7.98 -6.75
N ASP A 383 33.58 7.76 -6.11
CA ASP A 383 33.49 7.04 -4.84
C ASP A 383 33.57 5.53 -5.09
N LEU A 384 34.72 4.94 -4.74
CA LEU A 384 34.91 3.49 -4.80
C LEU A 384 34.26 2.81 -3.58
N PRO A 385 33.66 1.62 -3.74
CA PRO A 385 33.15 0.83 -2.62
C PRO A 385 34.22 0.55 -1.56
N GLY A 386 33.85 0.62 -0.28
CA GLY A 386 34.75 0.49 0.86
C GLY A 386 34.15 -0.22 2.07
N LEU A 387 35.02 -0.52 3.05
CA LEU A 387 34.61 -1.08 4.35
C LEU A 387 33.94 0.01 5.19
N MET A 388 32.78 -0.31 5.74
CA MET A 388 31.99 0.63 6.52
C MET A 388 32.09 0.34 8.03
N ASN A 389 31.98 1.38 8.84
CA ASN A 389 31.92 1.33 10.31
C ASN A 389 30.72 2.13 10.87
N ASP A 390 29.80 2.51 10.00
CA ASP A 390 28.59 3.23 10.35
C ASP A 390 27.51 2.28 10.88
N LEU A 391 26.60 2.86 11.66
CA LEU A 391 25.54 2.20 12.39
C LEU A 391 24.24 2.92 12.07
N TRP A 392 23.22 2.13 11.72
CA TRP A 392 21.90 2.64 11.36
C TRP A 392 20.81 1.84 12.05
N VAL A 393 19.70 2.51 12.36
CA VAL A 393 18.48 1.89 12.88
C VAL A 393 17.30 2.29 12.01
N PHE A 394 16.49 1.32 11.61
CA PHE A 394 15.25 1.58 10.88
C PHE A 394 14.13 1.94 11.86
N ASN A 395 13.48 3.07 11.63
CA ASN A 395 12.32 3.52 12.39
C ASN A 395 11.04 3.23 11.60
N GLU A 396 10.27 2.24 12.05
CA GLU A 396 9.01 1.87 11.41
C GLU A 396 7.95 2.97 11.48
N GLY A 397 7.97 3.80 12.53
CA GLY A 397 7.01 4.89 12.69
C GLY A 397 7.18 6.01 11.65
N THR A 398 8.39 6.21 11.14
CA THR A 398 8.68 7.19 10.08
C THR A 398 8.93 6.55 8.72
N GLY A 399 9.09 5.22 8.66
CA GLY A 399 9.40 4.48 7.43
C GLY A 399 10.82 4.70 6.89
N GLY A 400 11.76 5.16 7.73
CA GLY A 400 13.09 5.61 7.31
C GLY A 400 14.25 5.17 8.21
N TRP A 401 15.47 5.33 7.70
CA TRP A 401 16.70 4.96 8.41
C TRP A 401 17.28 6.13 9.21
N LEU A 402 17.66 5.89 10.46
CA LEU A 402 18.29 6.87 11.33
C LEU A 402 19.77 6.51 11.56
N PRO A 403 20.71 7.46 11.36
CA PRO A 403 22.11 7.23 11.70
C PRO A 403 22.29 7.19 13.24
N ALA A 404 23.04 6.23 13.75
CA ALA A 404 23.19 6.00 15.19
C ALA A 404 24.63 6.12 15.72
N ASN A 405 25.65 6.14 14.85
CA ASN A 405 27.04 6.45 15.27
C ASN A 405 27.79 7.35 14.28
N ALA A 406 27.12 7.92 13.28
CA ALA A 406 27.77 8.74 12.26
C ALA A 406 28.29 10.06 12.87
N PRO A 407 29.54 10.48 12.59
CA PRO A 407 30.06 11.74 13.11
C PRO A 407 29.32 12.92 12.50
N ILE A 408 28.67 13.73 13.36
CA ILE A 408 27.96 14.95 12.99
C ILE A 408 28.84 16.15 13.34
N THR A 409 29.17 17.00 12.38
CA THR A 409 29.66 18.36 12.68
C THR A 409 28.94 19.37 11.79
N GLU A 410 28.27 20.34 12.42
CA GLU A 410 27.64 21.46 11.74
C GLU A 410 28.70 22.42 11.19
N THR A 411 28.49 22.96 9.98
CA THR A 411 29.15 24.20 9.56
C THR A 411 28.12 25.18 9.00
N SER A 412 28.45 26.47 9.05
CA SER A 412 27.59 27.60 8.66
C SER A 412 27.25 27.68 7.16
N ALA A 413 27.64 26.69 6.34
CA ALA A 413 27.38 26.60 4.90
C ALA A 413 26.46 25.43 4.51
N GLY A 414 25.85 24.74 5.48
CA GLY A 414 25.14 23.48 5.27
C GLY A 414 25.97 22.28 5.74
N ILE A 415 25.27 21.18 6.02
CA ILE A 415 25.86 19.94 6.54
C ILE A 415 26.76 19.33 5.47
N VAL A 416 28.08 19.28 5.73
CA VAL A 416 29.07 18.59 4.89
C VAL A 416 29.70 17.49 5.74
N ILE A 417 29.63 16.25 5.26
CA ILE A 417 30.30 15.09 5.85
C ILE A 417 31.80 15.23 5.54
N LYS A 418 32.67 15.19 6.56
CA LYS A 418 34.12 15.32 6.36
C LYS A 418 34.66 14.18 5.49
N SER A 419 35.25 14.53 4.35
CA SER A 419 36.30 13.74 3.70
C SER A 419 37.61 13.85 4.51
N PRO A 420 38.41 12.78 4.65
CA PRO A 420 39.76 12.92 5.19
C PRO A 420 40.72 13.61 4.19
N PRO A 421 41.80 14.28 4.64
CA PRO A 421 42.80 14.93 3.78
C PRO A 421 43.81 13.93 3.19
N GLN A 422 44.36 14.26 2.01
CA GLN A 422 45.31 13.49 1.18
C GLN A 422 46.63 13.07 1.85
N ALA A 423 47.05 11.83 1.51
CA ALA A 423 48.39 11.20 1.27
C ALA A 423 49.66 11.53 2.10
N PRO A 424 50.65 10.61 2.23
CA PRO A 424 51.35 9.98 1.09
C PRO A 424 51.64 8.45 1.15
N THR A 425 51.80 7.87 -0.04
CA THR A 425 52.08 6.45 -0.44
C THR A 425 53.56 6.00 -0.27
N PRO A 426 53.99 4.74 -0.57
CA PRO A 426 53.26 3.53 -0.99
C PRO A 426 53.52 2.26 -0.13
N CYS A 427 52.51 1.38 0.03
CA CYS A 427 52.71 0.03 0.56
C CYS A 427 53.21 -0.91 -0.55
N ALA A 428 54.44 -1.43 -0.40
CA ALA A 428 55.20 -2.12 -1.45
C ALA A 428 55.15 -3.65 -1.41
N LEU A 429 54.22 -4.28 -0.68
CA LEU A 429 54.00 -5.74 -0.71
C LEU A 429 52.54 -6.10 -0.38
N CYS A 430 51.61 -5.74 -1.28
CA CYS A 430 50.27 -6.33 -1.31
C CYS A 430 50.06 -7.23 -2.56
N THR A 431 50.80 -8.31 -2.82
CA THR A 431 52.28 -8.36 -2.88
C THR A 431 52.83 -7.69 -4.17
N SER A 432 52.21 -6.55 -4.56
CA SER A 432 52.21 -5.85 -5.86
C SER A 432 51.23 -6.49 -6.87
N THR A 433 50.32 -5.79 -7.55
CA THR A 433 50.06 -4.34 -7.72
C THR A 433 48.70 -4.18 -8.42
N GLY A 434 47.87 -3.21 -8.00
CA GLY A 434 46.76 -2.70 -8.80
C GLY A 434 45.51 -2.32 -8.00
N ASP A 435 45.60 -1.19 -7.28
CA ASP A 435 44.46 -0.35 -6.86
C ASP A 435 43.76 -0.63 -5.51
N LEU A 436 44.56 -0.78 -4.45
CA LEU A 436 44.10 -0.59 -3.07
C LEU A 436 45.15 0.15 -2.23
N THR A 437 45.41 1.42 -2.56
CA THR A 437 46.11 2.34 -1.63
C THR A 437 45.66 3.78 -1.87
N GLU A 438 44.61 4.21 -1.19
CA GLU A 438 44.50 5.53 -0.52
C GLU A 438 43.10 5.69 0.08
N PHE A 439 42.87 5.26 1.33
CA PHE A 439 41.89 5.94 2.20
C PHE A 439 42.37 5.84 3.64
N GLN A 440 43.27 6.77 3.94
CA GLN A 440 43.74 7.08 5.28
C GLN A 440 42.56 7.67 6.05
N THR A 441 42.08 6.96 7.08
CA THR A 441 41.21 7.51 8.10
C THR A 441 41.98 8.58 8.87
N VAL A 442 41.62 9.87 8.72
CA VAL A 442 42.27 10.97 9.46
C VAL A 442 41.22 11.92 10.07
N ASP A 443 41.24 11.93 11.41
CA ASP A 443 40.99 12.97 12.41
C ASP A 443 39.70 13.82 12.43
N VAL A 444 38.98 13.67 13.55
CA VAL A 444 38.63 14.84 14.39
C VAL A 444 38.91 14.52 15.88
N PRO A 445 39.82 15.24 16.55
CA PRO A 445 39.81 15.37 17.99
C PRO A 445 38.68 16.32 18.37
N SER A 446 37.59 15.81 18.94
CA SER A 446 36.55 16.65 19.54
C SER A 446 37.04 17.15 20.90
N THR A 447 37.37 18.44 20.96
CA THR A 447 37.72 19.18 22.19
C THR A 447 36.51 19.52 23.07
N THR A 448 35.43 18.73 23.00
CA THR A 448 34.31 18.83 23.94
C THR A 448 33.96 17.45 24.48
N GLY A 449 34.72 17.00 25.48
CA GLY A 449 34.27 16.08 26.53
C GLY A 449 33.82 14.65 26.15
N GLY A 450 33.89 14.24 24.88
CA GLY A 450 33.65 12.87 24.44
C GLY A 450 34.95 12.21 24.03
N THR A 451 35.36 11.15 24.74
CA THR A 451 36.50 10.32 24.37
C THR A 451 36.36 9.80 22.93
N PRO A 452 37.43 9.81 22.10
CA PRO A 452 37.45 9.17 20.79
C PRO A 452 36.94 7.71 20.86
N GLY A 453 35.99 7.37 19.99
CA GLY A 453 35.12 6.18 20.12
C GLY A 453 35.85 4.83 20.11
N THR A 454 35.73 4.10 21.21
CA THR A 454 36.28 2.75 21.44
C THR A 454 35.40 1.65 20.83
N GLY A 455 35.15 1.69 19.51
CA GLY A 455 34.30 0.72 18.81
C GLY A 455 35.05 -0.15 17.78
N PRO A 456 34.39 -1.20 17.26
CA PRO A 456 34.94 -2.06 16.21
C PRO A 456 35.26 -1.24 14.95
N GLY A 457 36.42 -1.52 14.34
CA GLY A 457 36.79 -0.97 13.04
C GLY A 457 35.87 -1.44 11.91
N GLY A 458 35.92 -0.73 10.77
CA GLY A 458 35.10 -1.06 9.60
C GLY A 458 35.37 -2.48 9.09
N ARG A 459 34.29 -3.23 8.87
CA ARG A 459 34.36 -4.67 8.60
C ARG A 459 33.10 -5.18 7.91
N TRP A 460 33.24 -6.36 7.31
CA TRP A 460 32.16 -7.11 6.66
C TRP A 460 32.23 -8.59 7.04
N GLY A 461 31.12 -9.30 6.89
CA GLY A 461 31.07 -10.76 7.03
C GLY A 461 31.35 -11.27 8.45
N SER A 462 31.07 -10.44 9.47
CA SER A 462 31.13 -10.81 10.88
C SER A 462 29.99 -11.78 11.24
N VAL A 463 30.22 -12.57 12.30
CA VAL A 463 29.17 -13.34 12.95
C VAL A 463 28.47 -12.45 13.97
N THR A 464 27.13 -12.44 13.97
CA THR A 464 26.36 -11.58 14.87
C THR A 464 25.22 -12.30 15.55
N TRP A 465 24.87 -11.88 16.76
CA TRP A 465 23.70 -12.39 17.46
C TRP A 465 23.15 -11.33 18.41
N SER A 466 21.88 -11.47 18.77
CA SER A 466 21.27 -10.69 19.85
C SER A 466 21.23 -11.52 21.13
N ASP A 467 21.41 -10.87 22.28
CA ASP A 467 21.04 -11.46 23.57
C ASP A 467 19.59 -11.11 23.95
N THR A 468 19.11 -11.66 25.08
CA THR A 468 17.76 -11.44 25.58
C THR A 468 17.47 -9.99 26.01
N THR A 469 18.51 -9.16 26.13
CA THR A 469 18.38 -7.73 26.44
C THR A 469 18.31 -6.85 25.20
N GLY A 470 18.47 -7.44 24.01
CA GLY A 470 18.47 -6.72 22.74
C GLY A 470 19.81 -6.09 22.37
N ASN A 471 20.90 -6.47 23.03
CA ASN A 471 22.24 -6.03 22.66
C ASN A 471 22.74 -6.84 21.46
N LEU A 472 23.49 -6.17 20.58
CA LEU A 472 24.23 -6.86 19.53
C LEU A 472 25.53 -7.39 20.09
N TRP A 473 25.85 -8.61 19.72
CA TRP A 473 27.17 -9.19 19.84
C TRP A 473 27.75 -9.43 18.45
N LEU A 474 29.02 -9.08 18.28
CA LEU A 474 29.74 -9.17 17.02
C LEU A 474 31.04 -9.94 17.23
N PHE A 475 31.26 -10.99 16.43
CA PHE A 475 32.50 -11.75 16.39
C PHE A 475 33.16 -11.65 15.01
N GLY A 476 34.45 -11.29 15.01
CA GLY A 476 35.33 -11.40 13.85
C GLY A 476 34.88 -10.60 12.62
N GLY A 477 34.99 -11.21 11.45
CA GLY A 477 34.83 -10.57 10.15
C GLY A 477 36.18 -10.23 9.51
N GLN A 478 36.15 -9.60 8.35
CA GLN A 478 37.35 -9.09 7.71
C GLN A 478 37.34 -7.57 7.70
N GLY A 479 38.43 -6.94 8.11
CA GLY A 479 38.50 -5.48 8.17
C GLY A 479 39.50 -5.00 9.18
N ILE A 480 39.15 -3.90 9.86
CA ILE A 480 40.01 -3.18 10.78
C ILE A 480 39.68 -3.58 12.23
N THR A 481 40.71 -3.90 13.01
CA THR A 481 40.61 -4.26 14.44
C THR A 481 39.82 -3.24 15.28
N THR A 482 40.16 -1.97 15.22
CA THR A 482 39.57 -0.91 16.09
C THR A 482 39.53 0.44 15.39
N ASN A 483 38.53 1.26 15.70
CA ASN A 483 38.43 2.64 15.18
C ASN A 483 39.52 3.56 15.77
N ASN A 484 40.14 4.38 14.92
CA ASN A 484 40.91 5.58 15.31
C ASN A 484 42.05 5.36 16.32
N VAL A 485 42.78 4.25 16.23
CA VAL A 485 43.98 3.98 17.04
C VAL A 485 45.19 3.72 16.14
N SER A 486 46.30 4.42 16.41
CA SER A 486 47.59 4.15 15.80
C SER A 486 48.02 2.71 16.11
N GLY A 487 48.29 1.90 15.07
CA GLY A 487 48.61 0.48 15.22
C GLY A 487 47.47 -0.49 14.92
N ALA A 488 46.31 0.00 14.45
CA ALA A 488 45.22 -0.86 13.99
C ALA A 488 45.69 -1.79 12.85
N SER A 489 45.38 -3.08 13.00
CA SER A 489 45.68 -4.14 12.02
C SER A 489 44.48 -4.39 11.10
N ILE A 490 44.77 -4.74 9.83
CA ILE A 490 43.79 -5.12 8.80
C ILE A 490 43.93 -6.61 8.49
N GLY A 491 42.82 -7.34 8.47
CA GLY A 491 42.80 -8.74 8.09
C GLY A 491 41.58 -9.48 8.63
N LEU A 492 41.75 -10.78 8.89
CA LEU A 492 40.73 -11.63 9.49
C LEU A 492 40.72 -11.44 11.00
N LEU A 493 39.55 -11.13 11.56
CA LEU A 493 39.38 -10.75 12.94
C LEU A 493 38.74 -11.89 13.73
N ASN A 494 39.03 -11.94 15.04
CA ASN A 494 38.39 -12.83 16.02
C ASN A 494 38.12 -12.09 17.35
N ASP A 495 37.98 -10.77 17.29
CA ASP A 495 37.50 -9.97 18.41
C ASP A 495 36.00 -10.19 18.66
N ILE A 496 35.56 -9.96 19.90
CA ILE A 496 34.16 -9.93 20.32
C ILE A 496 33.84 -8.54 20.85
N TRP A 497 32.78 -7.96 20.30
CA TRP A 497 32.22 -6.67 20.70
C TRP A 497 30.76 -6.83 21.09
N GLU A 498 30.35 -6.07 22.10
CA GLU A 498 28.95 -5.90 22.49
C GLU A 498 28.53 -4.46 22.18
N TRP A 499 27.38 -4.27 21.55
CA TRP A 499 26.72 -2.98 21.40
C TRP A 499 25.44 -2.97 22.23
N THR A 500 25.37 -2.06 23.19
CA THR A 500 24.17 -1.80 23.99
C THR A 500 23.43 -0.60 23.39
N PRO A 501 22.23 -0.80 22.81
CA PRO A 501 21.38 0.32 22.38
C PRO A 501 20.93 1.13 23.60
N GLY A 502 21.11 2.44 23.55
CA GLY A 502 20.59 3.37 24.55
C GLY A 502 19.18 3.87 24.22
N VAL A 503 18.69 4.76 25.08
CA VAL A 503 17.32 5.31 25.04
C VAL A 503 17.19 6.36 23.93
N LEU A 504 16.05 6.37 23.23
CA LEU A 504 15.66 7.48 22.38
C LEU A 504 15.36 8.69 23.27
N ASP A 505 16.07 9.82 23.12
CA ASP A 505 15.79 11.02 23.92
C ASP A 505 14.42 11.62 23.55
N ALA A 506 13.39 11.24 24.32
CA ALA A 506 12.00 11.66 24.12
C ALA A 506 11.62 12.89 24.97
N SER A 507 12.58 13.57 25.61
CA SER A 507 12.31 14.54 26.67
C SER A 507 12.18 16.02 26.25
N ASP A 508 12.32 16.36 24.96
CA ASP A 508 12.09 17.72 24.44
C ASP A 508 10.73 17.85 23.69
N PRO A 509 9.69 18.42 24.33
CA PRO A 509 8.38 18.62 23.72
C PRO A 509 8.33 19.74 22.67
N SER A 510 9.46 20.35 22.30
CA SER A 510 9.54 21.41 21.29
C SER A 510 10.31 21.07 20.01
N LEU A 511 10.86 19.85 19.86
CA LEU A 511 11.61 19.41 18.67
C LEU A 511 12.70 20.41 18.23
N LYS A 512 13.28 21.18 19.17
CA LYS A 512 13.98 22.44 18.87
C LYS A 512 15.49 22.35 18.70
N TYR A 513 16.11 21.17 18.86
CA TYR A 513 17.53 21.00 18.60
C TYR A 513 17.81 19.87 17.62
N ILE A 514 18.21 20.32 16.43
CA ILE A 514 18.98 19.61 15.43
C ILE A 514 20.25 19.11 16.13
N GLY A 515 20.40 17.79 16.31
CA GLY A 515 21.61 17.20 16.89
C GLY A 515 21.49 16.14 18.00
N SER A 516 20.31 15.57 18.33
CA SER A 516 20.26 14.39 19.21
C SER A 516 19.27 13.27 18.81
N TYR A 517 18.89 13.18 17.53
CA TYR A 517 18.35 11.92 16.95
C TYR A 517 19.44 10.86 16.74
N ILE A 518 20.52 10.90 17.53
CA ILE A 518 21.42 9.76 17.66
C ILE A 518 20.72 8.87 18.65
N GLN A 519 20.35 7.66 18.23
CA GLN A 519 20.16 6.65 19.23
C GLN A 519 21.51 6.38 19.90
N GLN A 520 21.73 6.97 21.07
CA GLN A 520 22.95 6.76 21.84
C GLN A 520 23.09 5.28 22.13
N GLY A 521 24.31 4.76 22.15
CA GLY A 521 24.62 3.40 22.53
C GLY A 521 26.12 3.26 22.74
N THR A 522 26.54 2.15 23.33
CA THR A 522 27.94 1.96 23.72
C THR A 522 28.46 0.66 23.15
N TRP A 523 29.62 0.74 22.50
CA TRP A 523 30.43 -0.43 22.16
C TRP A 523 31.30 -0.80 23.36
N THR A 524 31.19 -2.05 23.80
CA THR A 524 31.96 -2.64 24.88
C THR A 524 32.84 -3.77 24.32
N PRO A 525 34.17 -3.71 24.44
CA PRO A 525 35.04 -4.81 24.05
C PRO A 525 34.88 -5.96 25.06
N VAL A 526 34.55 -7.16 24.58
CA VAL A 526 34.43 -8.36 25.41
C VAL A 526 35.71 -9.19 25.31
N ALA A 527 36.18 -9.41 24.09
CA ALA A 527 37.47 -10.05 23.81
C ALA A 527 38.12 -9.31 22.65
N ASN A 528 39.09 -8.44 22.92
CA ASN A 528 39.74 -7.66 21.88
C ASN A 528 41.03 -8.34 21.39
N VAL A 529 41.39 -8.07 20.14
CA VAL A 529 42.69 -8.45 19.59
C VAL A 529 43.39 -7.23 19.03
N ALA A 530 44.66 -7.04 19.41
CA ALA A 530 45.48 -5.94 18.92
C ALA A 530 45.90 -6.14 17.45
N THR A 531 45.92 -7.39 16.98
CA THR A 531 46.37 -7.78 15.64
C THR A 531 45.34 -8.65 14.93
N ALA A 532 45.26 -8.54 13.61
CA ALA A 532 44.46 -9.44 12.78
C ALA A 532 45.19 -10.77 12.52
N ASN A 533 44.47 -11.72 11.92
CA ASN A 533 44.95 -13.05 11.49
C ASN A 533 45.46 -13.95 12.63
N ASN A 534 44.86 -13.84 13.83
CA ASN A 534 45.22 -14.71 14.94
C ASN A 534 44.77 -16.16 14.68
N LYS A 535 45.64 -17.11 15.01
CA LYS A 535 45.33 -18.54 14.96
C LYS A 535 44.28 -18.94 16.00
N GLY A 536 43.52 -19.99 15.70
CA GLY A 536 42.57 -20.56 16.67
C GLY A 536 43.26 -21.41 17.75
N THR A 537 42.68 -21.47 18.94
CA THR A 537 43.11 -22.35 20.03
C THR A 537 42.06 -23.42 20.27
N TYR A 538 42.43 -24.68 20.08
CA TYR A 538 41.49 -25.82 20.12
C TYR A 538 41.82 -26.69 21.33
N GLY A 539 40.80 -26.96 22.16
CA GLY A 539 40.87 -27.97 23.22
C GLY A 539 40.58 -29.37 22.68
N ALA A 540 40.24 -30.31 23.57
CA ALA A 540 39.52 -31.51 23.16
C ALA A 540 38.11 -31.14 22.65
N VAL A 541 37.47 -32.00 21.86
CA VAL A 541 36.07 -31.78 21.46
C VAL A 541 35.20 -31.70 22.72
N GLY A 542 34.37 -30.67 22.81
CA GLY A 542 33.57 -30.33 23.99
C GLY A 542 34.31 -29.52 25.06
N ALA A 543 35.58 -29.16 24.83
CA ALA A 543 36.37 -28.31 25.73
C ALA A 543 36.47 -26.87 25.23
N ALA A 544 36.84 -25.98 26.16
CA ALA A 544 37.06 -24.57 25.87
C ALA A 544 38.14 -24.38 24.80
N GLY A 545 37.93 -23.39 23.95
CA GLY A 545 38.85 -22.95 22.93
C GLY A 545 38.52 -21.53 22.49
N PHE A 546 39.19 -21.07 21.44
CA PHE A 546 38.89 -19.78 20.84
C PHE A 546 39.06 -19.85 19.31
N PRO A 547 38.04 -19.49 18.52
CA PRO A 547 38.16 -19.57 17.07
C PRO A 547 39.22 -18.59 16.55
N GLY A 548 39.95 -19.02 15.51
CA GLY A 548 40.88 -18.14 14.79
C GLY A 548 40.15 -17.06 13.99
N GLY A 549 40.91 -16.04 13.57
CA GLY A 549 40.43 -14.94 12.74
C GLY A 549 39.73 -15.44 11.48
N ARG A 550 38.51 -14.98 11.22
CA ARG A 550 37.70 -15.46 10.09
C ARG A 550 36.62 -14.50 9.64
N TRP A 551 36.19 -14.65 8.40
CA TRP A 551 34.97 -14.03 7.86
C TRP A 551 34.08 -15.07 7.19
N GLY A 552 32.80 -14.74 7.03
CA GLY A 552 31.85 -15.56 6.30
C GLY A 552 31.58 -16.92 6.96
N ALA A 553 31.77 -17.04 8.28
CA ALA A 553 31.31 -18.21 9.00
C ALA A 553 29.77 -18.19 9.06
N GLY A 554 29.13 -19.33 8.83
CA GLY A 554 27.69 -19.43 9.03
C GLY A 554 27.37 -19.54 10.51
N PHE A 555 26.26 -18.95 10.97
CA PHE A 555 25.92 -18.93 12.37
C PHE A 555 24.41 -19.02 12.62
N THR A 556 24.05 -19.42 13.83
CA THR A 556 22.67 -19.44 14.32
C THR A 556 22.65 -19.44 15.84
N THR A 557 21.50 -19.12 16.45
CA THR A 557 21.28 -19.21 17.88
C THR A 557 20.30 -20.34 18.16
N ASP A 558 20.65 -21.25 19.08
CA ASP A 558 19.74 -22.31 19.49
C ASP A 558 18.65 -21.80 20.46
N ALA A 559 17.62 -22.63 20.70
CA ALA A 559 16.51 -22.29 21.59
C ALA A 559 16.92 -22.02 23.04
N THR A 560 18.15 -22.37 23.44
CA THR A 560 18.69 -22.09 24.78
C THR A 560 19.56 -20.83 24.81
N GLY A 561 19.70 -20.13 23.68
CA GLY A 561 20.49 -18.91 23.55
C GLY A 561 21.98 -19.13 23.31
N ASN A 562 22.45 -20.35 23.01
CA ASN A 562 23.85 -20.51 22.59
C ASN A 562 24.00 -20.22 21.10
N VAL A 563 25.13 -19.60 20.74
CA VAL A 563 25.45 -19.32 19.35
C VAL A 563 26.29 -20.45 18.80
N TRP A 564 25.90 -20.96 17.64
CA TRP A 564 26.63 -21.97 16.90
C TRP A 564 27.24 -21.34 15.66
N MET A 565 28.52 -21.59 15.43
CA MET A 565 29.26 -21.04 14.29
C MET A 565 29.94 -22.19 13.54
N PHE A 566 29.75 -22.25 12.23
CA PHE A 566 30.32 -23.27 11.37
C PHE A 566 31.19 -22.64 10.26
N GLY A 567 32.44 -23.10 10.17
CA GLY A 567 33.35 -22.80 9.07
C GLY A 567 33.77 -21.33 8.96
N GLY A 568 33.78 -20.82 7.72
CA GLY A 568 34.34 -19.53 7.31
C GLY A 568 35.70 -19.67 6.63
N GLN A 569 36.14 -18.61 5.96
CA GLN A 569 37.53 -18.49 5.53
C GLN A 569 38.34 -17.87 6.66
N GLY A 570 39.28 -18.63 7.20
CA GLY A 570 39.90 -18.32 8.48
C GLY A 570 41.29 -18.90 8.68
N ILE A 571 41.88 -18.54 9.82
CA ILE A 571 43.18 -19.04 10.28
C ILE A 571 42.99 -20.23 11.22
N ASP A 572 43.57 -21.38 10.86
CA ASP A 572 43.51 -22.62 11.65
C ASP A 572 44.40 -22.57 12.91
N SER A 573 44.54 -23.70 13.62
CA SER A 573 45.38 -23.78 14.83
C SER A 573 46.90 -23.73 14.58
N ALA A 574 47.33 -24.01 13.34
CA ALA A 574 48.72 -23.94 12.92
C ALA A 574 49.08 -22.57 12.31
N GLY A 575 48.10 -21.68 12.13
CA GLY A 575 48.29 -20.36 11.53
C GLY A 575 48.09 -20.34 10.01
N ASN A 576 47.52 -21.39 9.42
CA ASN A 576 47.27 -21.46 7.98
C ASN A 576 45.92 -20.86 7.61
N LEU A 577 45.88 -20.12 6.51
CA LEU A 577 44.65 -19.63 5.90
C LEU A 577 43.92 -20.75 5.13
N GLY A 578 42.61 -20.84 5.29
CA GLY A 578 41.80 -21.77 4.51
C GLY A 578 40.30 -21.72 4.79
N LEU A 579 39.53 -22.49 4.03
CA LEU A 579 38.13 -22.80 4.33
C LEU A 579 38.05 -23.80 5.47
N LEU A 580 37.51 -23.35 6.60
CA LEU A 580 37.42 -24.13 7.82
C LEU A 580 36.11 -24.94 7.84
N ASN A 581 36.13 -26.08 8.52
CA ASN A 581 34.98 -26.98 8.72
C ASN A 581 34.70 -27.26 10.20
N ASP A 582 35.18 -26.37 11.07
CA ASP A 582 35.01 -26.44 12.51
C ASP A 582 33.63 -25.95 12.93
N LEU A 583 33.03 -26.65 13.89
CA LEU A 583 31.82 -26.24 14.58
C LEU A 583 32.17 -25.73 15.97
N TRP A 584 31.71 -24.52 16.29
CA TRP A 584 31.93 -23.87 17.56
C TRP A 584 30.60 -23.55 18.23
N LYS A 585 30.58 -23.64 19.56
CA LYS A 585 29.48 -23.20 20.41
C LYS A 585 29.97 -22.07 21.31
N TYR A 586 29.31 -20.92 21.28
CA TYR A 586 29.50 -19.84 22.23
C TYR A 586 28.35 -19.83 23.23
N ASN A 587 28.68 -19.96 24.51
CA ASN A 587 27.72 -19.78 25.58
C ASN A 587 27.70 -18.31 25.99
N ILE A 588 26.59 -17.62 25.76
CA ILE A 588 26.46 -16.18 26.05
C ILE A 588 26.58 -15.91 27.55
N THR A 589 26.02 -16.78 28.40
CA THR A 589 26.02 -16.59 29.86
C THR A 589 27.43 -16.66 30.45
N SER A 590 28.24 -17.64 30.04
CA SER A 590 29.63 -17.77 30.49
C SER A 590 30.62 -17.00 29.61
N GLN A 591 30.18 -16.46 28.48
CA GLN A 591 31.01 -15.77 27.47
C GLN A 591 32.20 -16.62 26.99
N THR A 592 31.97 -17.92 26.77
CA THR A 592 33.03 -18.86 26.40
C THR A 592 32.74 -19.60 25.10
N TRP A 593 33.77 -19.75 24.27
CA TRP A 593 33.77 -20.61 23.11
C TRP A 593 34.17 -22.05 23.49
N THR A 594 33.47 -23.01 22.91
CA THR A 594 33.72 -24.45 23.02
C THR A 594 33.83 -25.04 21.62
N TRP A 595 34.88 -25.81 21.36
CA TRP A 595 35.03 -26.49 20.08
C TRP A 595 34.19 -27.76 20.08
N MET A 596 33.28 -27.89 19.11
CA MET A 596 32.33 -28.99 19.01
C MET A 596 32.72 -30.03 17.95
N GLY A 597 33.94 -29.94 17.42
CA GLY A 597 34.47 -30.86 16.41
C GLY A 597 34.16 -30.41 14.98
N PRO A 598 34.28 -31.32 14.00
CA PRO A 598 34.77 -32.70 14.13
C PRO A 598 36.27 -32.76 14.48
N THR A 599 36.80 -33.91 14.94
CA THR A 599 38.17 -34.00 15.50
C THR A 599 39.31 -33.59 14.56
N ASN A 600 39.07 -33.58 13.24
CA ASN A 600 40.04 -33.18 12.22
C ASN A 600 39.91 -31.71 11.79
N SER A 601 38.98 -30.94 12.36
CA SER A 601 38.69 -29.58 11.91
C SER A 601 39.64 -28.51 12.45
N ASN A 602 40.63 -28.89 13.27
CA ASN A 602 41.56 -27.96 13.89
C ASN A 602 42.74 -27.58 12.98
N LEU A 603 42.98 -28.32 11.90
CA LEU A 603 44.12 -28.15 11.00
C LEU A 603 43.70 -28.27 9.53
N GLY A 604 44.12 -27.30 8.72
CA GLY A 604 44.00 -27.31 7.27
C GLY A 604 42.57 -27.22 6.73
N GLN A 605 42.48 -27.21 5.40
CA GLN A 605 41.21 -27.29 4.68
C GLN A 605 40.85 -28.75 4.45
N ASN A 606 39.65 -29.15 4.86
CA ASN A 606 39.19 -30.54 4.79
C ASN A 606 38.05 -30.71 3.77
N ASN A 607 38.12 -31.79 2.98
CA ASN A 607 37.03 -32.21 2.10
C ASN A 607 35.83 -32.74 2.91
N GLY A 608 34.65 -32.73 2.30
CA GLY A 608 33.45 -33.31 2.91
C GLY A 608 33.49 -34.85 2.92
N VAL A 609 32.98 -35.45 3.99
CA VAL A 609 32.91 -36.91 4.17
C VAL A 609 31.44 -37.31 4.32
N TYR A 610 30.80 -37.66 3.20
CA TYR A 610 29.34 -37.73 3.06
C TYR A 610 28.67 -39.01 3.59
N GLY A 611 29.39 -40.12 3.69
CA GLY A 611 28.80 -41.39 4.08
C GLY A 611 27.63 -41.81 3.18
N THR A 612 26.59 -42.40 3.78
CA THR A 612 25.34 -42.75 3.07
C THR A 612 24.28 -41.68 3.36
N LEU A 613 23.63 -41.16 2.31
CA LEU A 613 22.55 -40.17 2.44
C LEU A 613 21.48 -40.62 3.46
N GLY A 614 21.10 -39.72 4.34
CA GLY A 614 20.13 -39.95 5.41
C GLY A 614 20.66 -40.74 6.62
N THR A 615 21.92 -41.18 6.60
CA THR A 615 22.52 -41.96 7.68
C THR A 615 23.48 -41.09 8.50
N ALA A 616 23.31 -41.11 9.83
CA ALA A 616 24.20 -40.40 10.73
C ALA A 616 25.61 -41.01 10.72
N LEU A 617 26.61 -40.14 10.66
CA LEU A 617 28.02 -40.50 10.86
C LEU A 617 28.30 -40.75 12.34
N ALA A 618 29.44 -41.39 12.64
CA ALA A 618 29.89 -41.55 14.02
C ALA A 618 30.07 -40.17 14.70
N ALA A 619 29.86 -40.12 16.02
CA ALA A 619 29.96 -38.89 16.78
C ALA A 619 31.33 -38.22 16.59
N ASN A 620 31.33 -36.92 16.31
CA ASN A 620 32.51 -36.09 16.03
C ASN A 620 33.36 -36.53 14.81
N ALA A 621 32.86 -37.44 13.98
CA ALA A 621 33.51 -37.81 12.72
C ALA A 621 33.49 -36.63 11.73
N ALA A 622 34.47 -36.64 10.81
CA ALA A 622 34.48 -35.71 9.69
C ALA A 622 33.15 -35.79 8.93
N GLY A 623 32.52 -34.62 8.69
CA GLY A 623 31.23 -34.50 8.01
C GLY A 623 31.32 -33.45 6.90
N PRO A 624 30.56 -32.34 6.96
CA PRO A 624 30.62 -31.30 5.95
C PRO A 624 32.05 -30.77 5.76
N GLY A 625 32.43 -30.55 4.49
CA GLY A 625 33.73 -29.99 4.14
C GLY A 625 33.84 -28.50 4.46
N GLY A 626 35.07 -28.00 4.42
CA GLY A 626 35.39 -26.59 4.74
C GLY A 626 34.72 -25.64 3.77
N ARG A 627 34.10 -24.58 4.29
CA ARG A 627 33.30 -23.66 3.47
C ARG A 627 33.12 -22.29 4.10
N GLN A 628 32.83 -21.30 3.26
CA GLN A 628 32.42 -19.96 3.67
C GLN A 628 31.04 -19.61 3.11
N THR A 629 30.41 -18.66 3.81
CA THR A 629 29.04 -18.16 3.64
C THR A 629 28.00 -19.26 3.42
N PRO A 630 28.03 -20.37 4.19
CA PRO A 630 26.93 -21.32 4.17
C PRO A 630 25.72 -20.69 4.85
N VAL A 631 24.54 -21.18 4.50
CA VAL A 631 23.32 -20.88 5.25
C VAL A 631 23.25 -21.83 6.44
N VAL A 632 23.06 -21.29 7.65
CA VAL A 632 23.05 -22.07 8.90
C VAL A 632 21.85 -21.68 9.74
N TRP A 633 21.19 -22.66 10.35
CA TRP A 633 20.05 -22.43 11.24
C TRP A 633 19.95 -23.55 12.28
N ALA A 634 19.28 -23.26 13.39
CA ALA A 634 18.92 -24.22 14.42
C ALA A 634 17.43 -24.58 14.29
N ASP A 635 17.08 -25.85 14.42
CA ASP A 635 15.69 -26.26 14.56
C ASP A 635 15.27 -26.31 16.04
N ASN A 636 13.96 -26.24 16.27
CA ASN A 636 13.35 -26.36 17.60
C ASN A 636 13.53 -27.75 18.24
N LEU A 637 14.11 -28.71 17.50
CA LEU A 637 14.33 -30.09 17.92
C LEU A 637 15.78 -30.35 18.36
N GLY A 638 16.60 -29.31 18.47
CA GLY A 638 17.97 -29.40 18.97
C GLY A 638 18.97 -29.87 17.91
N SER A 639 18.77 -29.51 16.65
CA SER A 639 19.73 -29.76 15.58
C SER A 639 20.18 -28.47 14.91
N ILE A 640 21.43 -28.44 14.49
CA ILE A 640 21.97 -27.39 13.62
C ILE A 640 21.98 -27.91 12.20
N TRP A 641 21.67 -27.06 11.25
CA TRP A 641 21.67 -27.40 9.84
C TRP A 641 22.59 -26.48 9.07
N VAL A 642 23.20 -27.02 8.01
CA VAL A 642 24.14 -26.30 7.16
C VAL A 642 23.78 -26.59 5.71
N PHE A 643 23.60 -25.54 4.91
CA PHE A 643 23.33 -25.66 3.48
C PHE A 643 24.27 -24.82 2.63
N GLY A 644 24.79 -25.46 1.58
CA GLY A 644 25.54 -24.82 0.52
C GLY A 644 26.81 -24.12 1.01
N GLY A 645 27.13 -22.98 0.41
CA GLY A 645 28.35 -22.22 0.64
C GLY A 645 29.41 -22.45 -0.45
N LEU A 646 30.48 -21.66 -0.42
CA LEU A 646 31.66 -21.88 -1.24
C LEU A 646 32.64 -22.77 -0.47
N GLY A 647 32.83 -24.00 -0.93
CA GLY A 647 33.46 -25.04 -0.10
C GLY A 647 34.03 -26.23 -0.82
N LEU A 648 34.54 -27.17 -0.03
CA LEU A 648 35.11 -28.43 -0.52
C LEU A 648 34.07 -29.55 -0.40
N ASP A 649 33.76 -30.14 -1.55
CA ASP A 649 32.89 -31.30 -1.67
C ASP A 649 33.64 -32.60 -1.33
N SER A 650 33.06 -33.76 -1.65
CA SER A 650 33.69 -35.06 -1.41
C SER A 650 34.98 -35.29 -2.21
N ALA A 651 35.08 -34.69 -3.39
CA ALA A 651 36.22 -34.82 -4.29
C ALA A 651 37.30 -33.77 -4.01
N GLY A 652 37.00 -32.77 -3.16
CA GLY A 652 37.83 -31.59 -3.01
C GLY A 652 37.82 -30.72 -4.26
N THR A 653 36.69 -30.67 -4.98
CA THR A 653 36.51 -29.86 -6.18
C THR A 653 36.86 -28.41 -5.88
N ARG A 654 37.69 -27.84 -6.76
CA ARG A 654 38.15 -26.46 -6.69
C ARG A 654 37.81 -25.76 -7.98
N ASN A 655 37.38 -24.51 -7.91
CA ASN A 655 37.05 -23.76 -9.11
C ASN A 655 38.32 -23.45 -9.92
N PRO A 656 38.35 -23.71 -11.25
CA PRO A 656 39.53 -23.51 -12.08
C PRO A 656 39.76 -22.04 -12.50
N GLY A 657 38.89 -21.11 -12.11
CA GLY A 657 38.94 -19.72 -12.54
C GLY A 657 38.50 -18.74 -11.46
N PRO A 658 38.79 -17.44 -11.66
CA PRO A 658 38.33 -16.39 -10.76
C PRO A 658 36.80 -16.39 -10.74
N LEU A 659 36.21 -16.62 -9.57
CA LEU A 659 34.82 -16.23 -9.35
C LEU A 659 34.77 -14.71 -9.58
N ASN A 660 33.93 -14.21 -10.49
CA ASN A 660 33.82 -12.76 -10.75
C ASN A 660 33.71 -12.00 -9.41
N GLY A 661 34.79 -11.31 -9.02
CA GLY A 661 34.95 -10.69 -7.69
C GLY A 661 36.14 -11.17 -6.84
N LEU A 662 36.83 -12.24 -7.23
CA LEU A 662 38.08 -12.71 -6.63
C LEU A 662 39.14 -12.89 -7.74
N THR A 663 40.16 -12.04 -7.72
CA THR A 663 41.24 -12.05 -8.71
C THR A 663 42.07 -13.33 -8.60
N ALA A 664 42.32 -13.99 -9.73
CA ALA A 664 43.21 -15.15 -9.79
C ALA A 664 44.64 -14.77 -9.34
N GLY A 665 45.20 -15.45 -8.33
CA GLY A 665 46.63 -15.31 -8.04
C GLY A 665 47.19 -15.69 -6.66
N THR A 666 46.40 -15.83 -5.59
CA THR A 666 46.91 -16.22 -4.26
C THR A 666 46.54 -17.66 -3.93
N VAL A 667 47.51 -18.55 -4.06
CA VAL A 667 47.44 -20.00 -3.77
C VAL A 667 46.68 -20.32 -2.48
N THR A 668 45.46 -20.85 -2.61
CA THR A 668 45.14 -22.29 -2.42
C THR A 668 43.70 -22.56 -2.89
N ALA A 669 43.53 -22.53 -4.22
CA ALA A 669 42.43 -23.11 -4.97
C ALA A 669 41.06 -23.11 -4.24
N GLU A 670 40.32 -22.03 -4.46
CA GLU A 670 39.04 -21.73 -3.86
C GLU A 670 38.06 -22.88 -4.12
N GLY A 671 37.25 -23.21 -3.10
CA GLY A 671 36.25 -24.27 -3.19
C GLY A 671 35.26 -24.08 -4.34
N ALA A 672 34.36 -25.03 -4.50
CA ALA A 672 33.29 -24.97 -5.46
C ALA A 672 31.96 -24.68 -4.76
N LEU A 673 30.92 -24.30 -5.52
CA LEU A 673 29.63 -23.98 -4.93
C LEU A 673 28.92 -25.26 -4.52
N LEU A 674 28.44 -25.31 -3.28
CA LEU A 674 27.78 -26.48 -2.74
C LEU A 674 26.25 -26.25 -2.67
N ASN A 675 25.49 -27.34 -2.70
CA ASN A 675 24.06 -27.38 -2.35
C ASN A 675 23.73 -28.55 -1.41
N ASP A 676 24.75 -29.14 -0.79
CA ASP A 676 24.58 -30.16 0.23
C ASP A 676 23.88 -29.58 1.45
N LEU A 677 22.93 -30.35 1.99
CA LEU A 677 22.21 -30.08 3.22
C LEU A 677 22.69 -31.07 4.28
N TRP A 678 23.19 -30.55 5.38
CA TRP A 678 23.68 -31.31 6.52
C TRP A 678 22.88 -31.00 7.76
N LYS A 679 22.69 -32.03 8.61
CA LYS A 679 22.09 -31.93 9.93
C LYS A 679 23.08 -32.40 10.99
N PHE A 680 23.37 -31.56 11.96
CA PHE A 680 24.11 -31.89 13.17
C PHE A 680 23.15 -32.05 14.34
N ASN A 681 23.09 -33.23 14.94
CA ASN A 681 22.33 -33.46 16.16
C ASN A 681 23.19 -33.05 17.38
N ILE A 682 22.73 -32.06 18.14
CA ILE A 682 23.48 -31.49 19.27
C ILE A 682 23.67 -32.52 20.39
N ALA A 683 22.66 -33.35 20.65
CA ALA A 683 22.68 -34.31 21.75
C ALA A 683 23.65 -35.47 21.51
N THR A 684 23.74 -35.94 20.26
CA THR A 684 24.60 -37.08 19.89
C THR A 684 25.95 -36.65 19.31
N GLY A 685 26.12 -35.39 18.91
CA GLY A 685 27.34 -34.90 18.26
C GLY A 685 27.57 -35.50 16.87
N THR A 686 26.50 -35.86 16.15
CA THR A 686 26.58 -36.58 14.87
C THR A 686 26.11 -35.73 13.70
N TRP A 687 26.86 -35.75 12.61
CA TRP A 687 26.45 -35.20 11.31
C TRP A 687 25.68 -36.22 10.48
N THR A 688 24.64 -35.78 9.78
CA THR A 688 23.88 -36.55 8.80
C THR A 688 23.82 -35.74 7.51
N TRP A 689 24.22 -36.34 6.39
CA TRP A 689 23.99 -35.76 5.07
C TRP A 689 22.53 -36.03 4.67
N VAL A 690 21.76 -34.98 4.39
CA VAL A 690 20.29 -35.08 4.27
C VAL A 690 19.81 -34.90 2.84
N SER A 691 20.39 -33.97 2.09
CA SER A 691 19.99 -33.65 0.71
C SER A 691 21.14 -33.00 -0.06
N GLY A 692 21.00 -32.87 -1.39
CA GLY A 692 21.92 -32.11 -2.24
C GLY A 692 23.28 -32.78 -2.45
N GLY A 693 24.11 -32.26 -3.35
CA GLY A 693 25.39 -32.87 -3.72
C GLY A 693 25.30 -34.12 -4.61
N GLY A 694 24.15 -34.40 -5.22
CA GLY A 694 23.97 -35.59 -6.05
C GLY A 694 24.16 -36.90 -5.27
N SER A 695 24.64 -37.96 -5.92
CA SER A 695 24.80 -39.28 -5.27
C SER A 695 26.10 -39.42 -4.45
N ALA A 696 27.02 -38.47 -4.55
CA ALA A 696 28.35 -38.57 -3.95
C ALA A 696 28.77 -37.34 -3.13
N GLY A 697 27.93 -36.32 -3.00
CA GLY A 697 28.28 -35.09 -2.29
C GLY A 697 29.20 -34.19 -3.10
N LEU A 698 28.88 -33.96 -4.38
CA LEU A 698 29.65 -33.17 -5.35
C LEU A 698 29.18 -31.72 -5.43
N ALA A 699 30.10 -30.81 -5.74
CA ALA A 699 29.83 -29.39 -5.95
C ALA A 699 29.23 -29.09 -7.34
N ASN A 700 28.92 -27.81 -7.57
CA ASN A 700 28.51 -27.23 -8.86
C ASN A 700 27.28 -27.90 -9.50
N GLN A 701 26.31 -28.25 -8.65
CA GLN A 701 25.08 -28.91 -9.09
C GLN A 701 24.05 -27.86 -9.53
N ASN A 702 23.41 -28.09 -10.68
CA ASN A 702 22.26 -27.31 -11.11
C ASN A 702 21.03 -27.59 -10.22
N GLY A 703 20.15 -26.61 -10.08
CA GLY A 703 18.88 -26.77 -9.39
C GLY A 703 17.86 -27.58 -10.18
N ILE A 704 17.04 -28.36 -9.47
CA ILE A 704 15.92 -29.14 -10.01
C ILE A 704 14.64 -28.59 -9.37
N TYR A 705 13.90 -27.74 -10.11
CA TYR A 705 12.81 -26.92 -9.57
C TYR A 705 11.44 -27.61 -9.53
N GLY A 706 11.20 -28.61 -10.38
CA GLY A 706 9.89 -29.24 -10.49
C GLY A 706 8.78 -28.23 -10.84
N THR A 707 7.59 -28.43 -10.30
CA THR A 707 6.46 -27.49 -10.39
C THR A 707 6.46 -26.59 -9.16
N GLN A 708 6.37 -25.27 -9.36
CA GLN A 708 6.30 -24.30 -8.26
C GLN A 708 5.16 -24.65 -7.29
N LEU A 709 5.36 -24.39 -6.00
CA LEU A 709 4.46 -24.70 -4.89
C LEU A 709 4.24 -26.21 -4.64
N THR A 710 4.99 -27.09 -5.33
CA THR A 710 4.84 -28.54 -5.21
C THR A 710 6.16 -29.18 -4.77
N GLY A 711 6.16 -29.82 -3.61
CA GLY A 711 7.27 -30.62 -3.12
C GLY A 711 7.45 -31.92 -3.90
N ALA A 712 8.69 -32.33 -4.13
CA ALA A 712 9.03 -33.63 -4.69
C ALA A 712 10.41 -34.09 -4.20
N SER A 713 10.63 -35.40 -4.11
CA SER A 713 11.92 -35.97 -3.68
C SER A 713 13.09 -35.67 -4.62
N GLY A 714 12.81 -35.31 -5.88
CA GLY A 714 13.81 -34.89 -6.85
C GLY A 714 14.11 -33.39 -6.85
N ASN A 715 13.29 -32.59 -6.15
CA ASN A 715 13.51 -31.16 -6.09
C ASN A 715 14.72 -30.87 -5.21
N VAL A 716 15.64 -30.04 -5.72
CA VAL A 716 16.85 -29.64 -4.99
C VAL A 716 17.26 -28.24 -5.46
N PRO A 717 17.49 -27.27 -4.56
CA PRO A 717 18.05 -25.98 -4.94
C PRO A 717 19.44 -26.15 -5.54
N GLY A 718 19.78 -25.32 -6.53
CA GLY A 718 21.12 -25.35 -7.13
C GLY A 718 22.22 -24.88 -6.17
N SER A 719 23.46 -25.29 -6.45
CA SER A 719 24.68 -24.92 -5.73
C SER A 719 24.81 -23.41 -5.60
N ARG A 720 24.97 -22.90 -4.37
CA ARG A 720 24.95 -21.46 -4.09
C ARG A 720 25.72 -21.10 -2.81
N TRP A 721 26.14 -19.83 -2.73
CA TRP A 721 26.73 -19.23 -1.53
C TRP A 721 26.17 -17.84 -1.26
N SER A 722 26.33 -17.35 -0.03
CA SER A 722 25.92 -16.01 0.39
C SER A 722 24.43 -15.69 0.17
N GLY A 723 23.57 -16.72 0.25
CA GLY A 723 22.14 -16.55 0.44
C GLY A 723 21.81 -16.36 1.93
N VAL A 724 20.52 -16.21 2.23
CA VAL A 724 20.02 -16.18 3.60
C VAL A 724 19.06 -17.34 3.82
N GLY A 725 18.86 -17.72 5.08
CA GLY A 725 17.89 -18.73 5.44
C GLY A 725 17.39 -18.58 6.85
N TRP A 726 16.24 -19.19 7.09
CA TRP A 726 15.50 -19.11 8.36
C TRP A 726 14.73 -20.40 8.59
N SER A 727 14.25 -20.57 9.82
CA SER A 727 13.28 -21.62 10.15
C SER A 727 11.93 -20.98 10.43
N ASP A 728 10.86 -21.67 10.05
CA ASP A 728 9.52 -21.30 10.52
C ASP A 728 9.22 -21.91 11.90
N SER A 729 8.08 -21.54 12.48
CA SER A 729 7.63 -21.99 13.80
C SER A 729 7.41 -23.51 13.90
N VAL A 730 7.21 -24.20 12.78
CA VAL A 730 7.02 -25.66 12.70
C VAL A 730 8.34 -26.40 12.47
N GLY A 731 9.43 -25.66 12.21
CA GLY A 731 10.77 -26.19 11.99
C GLY A 731 11.04 -26.58 10.53
N ASN A 732 10.23 -26.12 9.56
CA ASN A 732 10.67 -26.13 8.18
C ASN A 732 11.72 -25.05 7.97
N ILE A 733 12.41 -25.20 6.85
CA ILE A 733 13.68 -24.54 6.61
C ILE A 733 13.56 -23.78 5.31
N TRP A 734 13.93 -22.52 5.32
CA TRP A 734 13.76 -21.65 4.18
C TRP A 734 15.09 -21.08 3.74
N ILE A 735 15.26 -20.91 2.42
CA ILE A 735 16.41 -20.23 1.85
C ILE A 735 15.95 -19.24 0.78
N PHE A 736 16.67 -18.13 0.68
CA PHE A 736 16.46 -17.13 -0.36
C PHE A 736 17.77 -16.66 -0.99
N GLY A 737 17.78 -16.60 -2.31
CA GLY A 737 18.79 -15.95 -3.12
C GLY A 737 20.18 -16.59 -3.05
N GLY A 738 21.22 -15.76 -3.09
CA GLY A 738 22.62 -16.14 -3.18
C GLY A 738 23.19 -16.01 -4.60
N TRP A 739 24.46 -16.37 -4.77
CA TRP A 739 25.08 -16.49 -6.09
C TRP A 739 25.37 -17.95 -6.40
N GLY A 740 24.95 -18.43 -7.56
CA GLY A 740 25.20 -19.81 -7.95
C GLY A 740 24.37 -20.30 -9.12
N TYR A 741 24.09 -21.60 -9.12
CA TYR A 741 23.49 -22.32 -10.24
C TYR A 741 21.96 -22.26 -10.18
N GLY A 742 21.34 -21.78 -11.26
CA GLY A 742 19.89 -21.92 -11.48
C GLY A 742 19.53 -23.31 -11.99
N SER A 743 18.39 -23.41 -12.70
CA SER A 743 17.98 -24.65 -13.36
C SER A 743 18.91 -25.05 -14.51
N THR A 744 18.81 -26.30 -14.97
CA THR A 744 19.52 -26.76 -16.18
C THR A 744 19.21 -25.93 -17.43
N LEU A 745 18.06 -25.24 -17.48
CA LEU A 745 17.69 -24.32 -18.56
C LEU A 745 18.42 -22.97 -18.47
N ALA A 746 18.86 -22.57 -17.28
CA ALA A 746 19.58 -21.31 -17.05
C ALA A 746 21.02 -21.35 -17.59
N GLN A 747 21.61 -22.56 -17.71
CA GLN A 747 22.96 -22.87 -18.22
C GLN A 747 24.09 -21.89 -17.81
N SER A 748 23.95 -21.22 -16.67
CA SER A 748 24.91 -20.24 -16.17
C SER A 748 24.80 -20.09 -14.65
N THR A 749 25.89 -19.67 -14.02
CA THR A 749 25.92 -19.20 -12.64
C THR A 749 25.59 -17.71 -12.59
N GLY A 750 24.89 -17.27 -11.55
CA GLY A 750 24.59 -15.85 -11.35
C GLY A 750 23.84 -15.60 -10.05
N PHE A 751 23.31 -14.39 -9.91
CA PHE A 751 22.54 -14.01 -8.73
C PHE A 751 21.14 -14.61 -8.76
N LEU A 752 20.73 -15.25 -7.67
CA LEU A 752 19.48 -15.98 -7.55
C LEU A 752 18.48 -15.15 -6.74
N ASN A 753 17.19 -15.32 -7.02
CA ASN A 753 16.07 -14.73 -6.25
C ASN A 753 14.97 -15.75 -5.94
N ASP A 754 15.29 -17.03 -6.04
CA ASP A 754 14.38 -18.12 -5.70
C ASP A 754 14.23 -18.27 -4.18
N VAL A 755 13.01 -18.59 -3.77
CA VAL A 755 12.65 -18.96 -2.39
C VAL A 755 12.34 -20.45 -2.36
N TRP A 756 13.01 -21.16 -1.46
CA TRP A 756 12.83 -22.59 -1.27
C TRP A 756 12.53 -22.91 0.19
N GLU A 757 11.70 -23.91 0.39
CA GLU A 757 11.44 -24.53 1.69
C GLU A 757 11.90 -25.98 1.65
N TYR A 758 12.63 -26.43 2.67
CA TYR A 758 12.85 -27.83 2.95
C TYR A 758 11.95 -28.24 4.12
N VAL A 759 11.17 -29.29 3.90
CA VAL A 759 10.21 -29.84 4.86
C VAL A 759 10.81 -31.11 5.47
N PRO A 760 11.37 -31.08 6.69
CA PRO A 760 12.06 -32.23 7.27
C PRO A 760 11.17 -33.46 7.44
N ALA A 761 9.88 -33.25 7.72
CA ALA A 761 8.90 -34.33 7.88
C ALA A 761 8.70 -35.15 6.60
N LEU A 762 8.90 -34.55 5.43
CA LEU A 762 8.76 -35.18 4.12
C LEU A 762 10.10 -35.51 3.48
N ASN A 763 11.20 -34.96 3.99
CA ASN A 763 12.52 -34.98 3.39
C ASN A 763 12.50 -34.45 1.93
N GLN A 764 11.86 -33.30 1.72
CA GLN A 764 11.61 -32.74 0.38
C GLN A 764 11.81 -31.23 0.34
N TRP A 765 12.26 -30.74 -0.82
CA TRP A 765 12.27 -29.31 -1.13
C TRP A 765 11.02 -28.89 -1.92
N VAL A 766 10.48 -27.72 -1.57
CA VAL A 766 9.40 -27.02 -2.26
C VAL A 766 9.96 -25.71 -2.81
N TRP A 767 9.83 -25.49 -4.11
CA TRP A 767 10.13 -24.19 -4.71
C TRP A 767 8.91 -23.29 -4.61
N TRP A 768 9.00 -22.22 -3.82
CA TRP A 768 7.84 -21.36 -3.54
C TRP A 768 7.74 -20.18 -4.50
N LYS A 769 8.84 -19.46 -4.69
CA LYS A 769 8.82 -18.17 -5.41
C LYS A 769 10.15 -17.86 -6.08
N GLY A 770 10.18 -16.77 -6.84
CA GLY A 770 11.33 -16.33 -7.61
C GLY A 770 11.53 -17.12 -8.89
N SER A 771 12.65 -16.90 -9.56
CA SER A 771 12.92 -17.52 -10.85
C SER A 771 13.77 -18.78 -10.75
N SER A 772 13.55 -19.72 -11.67
CA SER A 772 14.47 -20.84 -11.90
C SER A 772 15.69 -20.47 -12.75
N ASN A 773 15.84 -19.18 -13.08
CA ASN A 773 16.94 -18.60 -13.84
C ASN A 773 17.76 -17.62 -12.97
N VAL A 774 18.99 -17.33 -13.39
CA VAL A 774 19.89 -16.43 -12.68
C VAL A 774 19.78 -14.99 -13.22
N ASN A 775 20.32 -14.03 -12.47
CA ASN A 775 20.45 -12.62 -12.84
C ASN A 775 19.12 -11.95 -13.22
N GLN A 776 18.04 -12.34 -12.54
CA GLN A 776 16.72 -11.76 -12.81
C GLN A 776 16.59 -10.41 -12.11
N ASN A 777 16.06 -9.43 -12.84
CA ASN A 777 15.71 -8.14 -12.29
C ASN A 777 14.55 -8.26 -11.29
N GLY A 778 14.50 -7.34 -10.35
CA GLY A 778 13.38 -7.24 -9.44
C GLY A 778 12.10 -6.83 -10.17
N SER A 779 10.95 -7.24 -9.64
CA SER A 779 9.65 -6.77 -10.10
C SER A 779 8.93 -6.09 -8.95
N TYR A 780 8.64 -4.80 -9.11
CA TYR A 780 8.05 -3.95 -8.06
C TYR A 780 6.85 -3.20 -8.66
N LYS A 781 5.76 -3.03 -7.91
CA LYS A 781 4.63 -2.22 -8.36
C LYS A 781 5.03 -0.73 -8.36
N THR A 782 4.95 -0.07 -9.51
CA THR A 782 5.16 1.39 -9.65
C THR A 782 3.89 2.08 -10.15
N PRO A 783 3.61 3.34 -9.71
CA PRO A 783 4.34 4.12 -8.72
C PRO A 783 4.19 3.56 -7.30
N LEU A 784 5.19 3.83 -6.47
CA LEU A 784 5.10 3.72 -5.02
C LEU A 784 4.11 4.78 -4.55
N ASP A 785 2.84 4.44 -4.56
CA ASP A 785 1.82 5.26 -3.92
C ASP A 785 2.22 5.37 -2.43
N PRO A 786 2.29 6.57 -1.83
CA PRO A 786 2.38 6.76 -0.38
C PRO A 786 1.36 5.93 0.41
N ASN A 787 0.25 5.56 -0.23
CA ASN A 787 -0.77 4.67 0.33
C ASN A 787 -0.50 3.18 0.07
N ASN A 788 0.43 2.79 -0.81
CA ASN A 788 0.82 1.39 -1.09
C ASN A 788 2.18 0.98 -0.46
N TYR A 789 2.73 1.79 0.44
CA TYR A 789 3.81 1.32 1.32
C TYR A 789 3.29 0.17 2.18
N ASN A 790 4.12 -0.86 2.39
CA ASN A 790 3.80 -2.05 3.19
C ASN A 790 2.72 -2.98 2.61
N VAL A 791 2.48 -2.97 1.29
CA VAL A 791 1.51 -3.87 0.67
C VAL A 791 2.20 -5.11 0.12
N PRO A 792 1.91 -6.32 0.63
CA PRO A 792 2.30 -7.55 -0.04
C PRO A 792 1.62 -7.59 -1.42
N TYR A 793 2.42 -7.82 -2.46
CA TYR A 793 1.91 -7.96 -3.81
C TYR A 793 2.52 -9.22 -4.40
N THR A 794 1.69 -10.10 -4.96
CA THR A 794 2.16 -11.42 -5.43
C THR A 794 3.27 -11.34 -6.46
N ASN A 795 3.36 -10.26 -7.23
CA ASN A 795 4.42 -10.09 -8.21
C ASN A 795 5.65 -9.36 -7.65
N ASN A 796 5.59 -8.80 -6.44
CA ASN A 796 6.78 -8.25 -5.81
C ASN A 796 7.80 -9.37 -5.63
N THR A 797 8.95 -9.19 -6.27
CA THR A 797 10.06 -10.12 -6.20
C THR A 797 11.34 -9.30 -6.19
N PRO A 798 12.17 -9.37 -5.13
CA PRO A 798 13.49 -8.77 -5.15
C PRO A 798 14.28 -9.35 -6.32
N GLY A 799 15.10 -8.53 -6.97
CA GLY A 799 16.03 -9.03 -7.98
C GLY A 799 17.06 -9.98 -7.37
N GLY A 800 17.72 -10.76 -8.23
CA GLY A 800 18.74 -11.72 -7.82
C GLY A 800 19.84 -11.05 -7.01
N ARG A 801 20.20 -11.60 -5.84
CA ARG A 801 21.12 -10.95 -4.91
C ARG A 801 21.85 -11.92 -3.97
N ARG A 802 22.99 -11.46 -3.42
CA ARG A 802 23.78 -12.15 -2.40
C ARG A 802 24.21 -11.19 -1.29
N GLY A 803 24.60 -11.74 -0.14
CA GLY A 803 25.24 -10.99 0.93
C GLY A 803 24.34 -9.94 1.57
N MET A 804 23.03 -10.18 1.62
CA MET A 804 22.09 -9.25 2.26
C MET A 804 22.33 -9.19 3.78
N ALA A 805 22.07 -8.02 4.37
CA ALA A 805 21.75 -7.96 5.79
C ALA A 805 20.41 -8.65 6.02
N PHE A 806 20.29 -9.43 7.10
CA PHE A 806 19.17 -10.33 7.34
C PHE A 806 18.73 -10.28 8.80
N TRP A 807 17.41 -10.23 9.01
CA TRP A 807 16.80 -10.40 10.32
C TRP A 807 15.88 -11.62 10.29
N PRO A 808 16.03 -12.53 11.27
CA PRO A 808 15.20 -13.71 11.38
C PRO A 808 13.74 -13.34 11.67
N GLN A 809 12.89 -14.38 11.63
CA GLN A 809 11.44 -14.26 11.80
C GLN A 809 11.10 -13.46 13.07
N ASP A 810 10.33 -12.39 12.91
CA ASP A 810 9.84 -11.57 14.01
C ASP A 810 8.56 -12.14 14.64
N SER A 811 8.01 -11.45 15.65
CA SER A 811 6.78 -11.87 16.34
C SER A 811 5.53 -11.85 15.45
N PHE A 812 5.61 -11.29 14.25
CA PHE A 812 4.56 -11.23 13.25
C PHE A 812 4.84 -12.16 12.06
N ASP A 813 5.82 -13.06 12.19
CA ASP A 813 6.25 -14.04 11.21
C ASP A 813 6.98 -13.47 9.97
N TYR A 814 7.34 -12.19 9.96
CA TYR A 814 8.11 -11.60 8.86
C TYR A 814 9.60 -11.85 9.04
N ILE A 815 10.28 -12.15 7.92
CA ILE A 815 11.72 -11.96 7.82
C ILE A 815 12.02 -10.64 7.11
N TRP A 816 13.20 -10.09 7.37
CA TRP A 816 13.61 -8.82 6.78
C TRP A 816 14.95 -8.97 6.08
N ILE A 817 15.11 -8.31 4.93
CA ILE A 817 16.40 -8.21 4.23
C ILE A 817 16.67 -6.78 3.80
N PHE A 818 17.94 -6.39 3.86
CA PHE A 818 18.42 -5.11 3.36
C PHE A 818 19.60 -5.32 2.40
N GLY A 819 19.52 -4.63 1.26
CA GLY A 819 20.63 -4.47 0.32
C GLY A 819 21.15 -5.77 -0.28
N GLY A 820 22.46 -5.96 -0.21
CA GLY A 820 23.22 -7.00 -0.91
C GLY A 820 23.81 -6.53 -2.23
N GLN A 821 24.51 -7.42 -2.92
CA GLN A 821 24.97 -7.20 -4.30
C GLN A 821 24.04 -7.97 -5.25
N GLY A 822 23.53 -7.32 -6.29
CA GLY A 822 22.57 -7.94 -7.19
C GLY A 822 21.94 -7.00 -8.22
N PHE A 823 20.74 -7.35 -8.66
CA PHE A 823 19.96 -6.62 -9.65
C PHE A 823 18.78 -5.87 -9.01
N ASP A 824 18.54 -4.65 -9.46
CA ASP A 824 17.30 -3.92 -9.18
C ASP A 824 16.24 -4.22 -10.26
N SER A 825 15.16 -3.44 -10.36
CA SER A 825 14.11 -3.66 -11.36
C SER A 825 14.46 -3.29 -12.80
N SER A 826 15.51 -2.49 -12.99
CA SER A 826 15.86 -1.80 -14.22
C SER A 826 17.31 -1.99 -14.66
N SER A 827 18.18 -2.48 -13.77
CA SER A 827 19.61 -2.58 -14.03
C SER A 827 19.92 -3.66 -15.06
N THR A 828 20.90 -3.39 -15.92
CA THR A 828 21.45 -4.36 -16.87
C THR A 828 22.73 -5.02 -16.34
N THR A 829 23.27 -4.49 -15.23
CA THR A 829 24.43 -4.99 -14.51
C THR A 829 24.13 -5.09 -13.02
N ASN A 830 24.93 -5.89 -12.30
CA ASN A 830 24.81 -6.02 -10.85
C ASN A 830 25.51 -4.86 -10.13
N PHE A 831 24.97 -4.47 -8.97
CA PHE A 831 25.49 -3.39 -8.13
C PHE A 831 25.14 -3.63 -6.66
N TYR A 832 25.69 -2.81 -5.77
CA TYR A 832 25.25 -2.76 -4.37
C TYR A 832 23.86 -2.13 -4.27
N LEU A 833 22.99 -2.82 -3.53
CA LEU A 833 21.59 -2.49 -3.35
C LEU A 833 21.36 -1.91 -1.95
N ASN A 834 20.36 -1.05 -1.81
CA ASN A 834 19.96 -0.40 -0.56
C ASN A 834 18.42 -0.40 -0.37
N ASP A 835 17.75 -1.33 -1.04
CA ASP A 835 16.34 -1.60 -0.87
C ASP A 835 16.10 -2.48 0.37
N PHE A 836 14.99 -2.22 1.06
CA PHE A 836 14.59 -2.92 2.27
C PHE A 836 13.28 -3.68 2.04
N TRP A 837 13.26 -4.96 2.41
CA TRP A 837 12.15 -5.86 2.11
C TRP A 837 11.74 -6.66 3.34
N THR A 838 10.46 -6.99 3.42
CA THR A 838 9.98 -8.11 4.22
C THR A 838 9.50 -9.25 3.36
N TYR A 839 9.56 -10.46 3.90
CA TYR A 839 8.87 -11.61 3.35
C TYR A 839 8.03 -12.25 4.45
N LEU A 840 6.76 -12.48 4.14
CA LEU A 840 5.93 -13.39 4.91
C LEU A 840 5.98 -14.74 4.20
N GLY A 841 6.32 -15.79 4.93
CA GLY A 841 6.33 -17.15 4.42
C GLY A 841 5.03 -17.89 4.76
N TYR A 842 4.54 -18.70 3.83
CA TYR A 842 3.47 -19.64 4.10
C TYR A 842 4.06 -20.88 4.77
N PRO A 843 3.41 -21.51 5.77
CA PRO A 843 2.15 -21.14 6.44
C PRO A 843 2.34 -20.49 7.83
N LYS A 844 1.56 -19.43 8.13
CA LYS A 844 1.26 -18.97 9.51
C LYS A 844 0.26 -19.94 10.14
N TYR A 845 0.69 -21.14 10.53
CA TYR A 845 -0.24 -21.99 11.29
C TYR A 845 -0.70 -21.20 12.52
N PRO A 846 -2.02 -20.95 12.69
CA PRO A 846 -2.48 -20.34 13.92
C PRO A 846 -2.04 -21.26 15.05
N ASN A 847 -1.24 -20.72 15.96
CA ASN A 847 -0.87 -21.38 17.19
C ASN A 847 -2.12 -21.98 17.87
N GLN A 848 -1.95 -23.19 18.38
CA GLN A 848 -2.70 -23.89 19.44
C GLN A 848 -4.02 -23.30 19.93
#